data_AF-A0AAD3HEB0-F1
#
_entry.id   AF-A0AAD3HEB0-F1
#
_cell.length_a   1.000
_cell.length_b   1.000
_cell.length_c   1.000
_cell.angle_alpha   90.00
_cell.angle_beta   90.00
_cell.angle_gamma   90.00
#
_symmetry.space_group_name_H-M   'P 1'
#
loop_
_entity.id
_entity.type
_entity.pdbx_description
1 polymer ?
#
loop_
_entity_poly.entity_id
_entity_poly.type
_entity_poly.pdbx_seq_one_letter_code
_entity_poly.pdbx_strand_id
1 'polypeptide(L)'
;MTQEVEENSKKRKAEGDPEEMEEEQTTSERSKEVTDSSSVEKEGTPKNEESEEAPIEEAKIEEDDSKKEEKKEETMEETNDNVEPEPMEETKDNGEPEPMEQDDNDANADGDDKAVEDNPIEKKESDKDDVEENSYTNMRKCIVQNDGTDDNMVKLIGLKNLFSKQLPKMPKDYIVRLVFDRRHKSLAILSDDPKVKGTDDEIIGGICYRAYHDMRFAEIAFCAVSQAQQVKGYGTKLMNLLKMQAIVEGVEYFITYADNYATGYFKKQGFTRTISMPKSRFHGLIKDYDGGTLMECYVHPAIDYTRIPEMLEAQKEFIMRRIRTVSRSDKVIYPPLPKGWKPMITGHSSRGNEAASKAIAIPGMVEAGWTMADLLASTAAAKDNDRQRNHLKSELLNIVRKIEEQHFAWPFREPVDTNEVKDYLEVFLQWCCFNSKSVIQEKEVVALLVFTFIFLKIWTSVKPLRIDTSTLPGPKHYFFIGYLPDVLKFWGDWPNYTTSQFKRHGKTWGGKLPNIGGVPGGYVYINQVQNIKDVLLDNFDSYEKGDIWQNVLGEVLGTGIFAVDGDVWKFHRKLMSHMFSRKLLKKSAEVTKKKLQQVIKLFQEKTEEGDSFEIDIQDIFFRITFDVTSEVTLGMEDVDSIANEQQDFQKAFDEISSLCQQRFTDPLSSLKRALNITRRERRIKELKCILDEYAYNVIANRKIEDDHTNPNESRKHKSDILTLYLQHAKENSLDLSDSLLRDVLLNIMLAGRDTTACALSWAWYELLRNPNVIEKIVNEVQSICGVGEDADFSYDSMQKLRYTHCVVLEVLRLHPPVTNDPRYAKKDIVLPDGTFLPKGIGIDMCFFAMGRDESIWGQDTLKFRPERFLDEKEPSPFKFPVFSAGPRMCLGRPMAIMNMKLAMSILLTSGFNFEDRNGHSGLYKWSLVQSMKDGFPVAITRNRRCSSSQDDKI
;
A
#
# COMPACT_ATOMS: atom_id res chain seq x y z
N MET A 1 4.10 32.33 -83.69
CA MET A 1 5.35 31.55 -83.81
C MET A 1 5.37 30.56 -82.65
N THR A 2 6.23 29.54 -82.69
CA THR A 2 6.64 28.62 -81.59
C THR A 2 6.41 29.15 -80.15
N GLN A 3 5.97 28.36 -79.17
CA GLN A 3 5.70 26.90 -79.11
C GLN A 3 4.85 26.59 -77.85
N GLU A 4 4.23 25.40 -77.80
CA GLU A 4 3.68 24.70 -76.60
C GLU A 4 2.62 25.46 -75.75
N VAL A 5 1.40 24.91 -75.71
CA VAL A 5 0.17 25.68 -75.45
C VAL A 5 -0.73 25.03 -74.37
N GLU A 6 -0.77 25.70 -73.21
CA GLU A 6 -1.99 26.18 -72.51
C GLU A 6 -3.06 25.21 -71.93
N GLU A 7 -3.96 25.83 -71.15
CA GLU A 7 -5.32 25.44 -70.75
C GLU A 7 -5.60 24.49 -69.55
N ASN A 8 -6.52 25.00 -68.70
CA ASN A 8 -7.67 24.36 -68.03
C ASN A 8 -7.62 22.86 -67.64
N SER A 9 -7.91 22.44 -66.40
CA SER A 9 -9.18 22.58 -65.63
C SER A 9 -10.43 21.92 -66.25
N LYS A 10 -11.42 21.59 -65.39
CA LYS A 10 -12.84 21.25 -65.67
C LYS A 10 -13.23 19.82 -66.15
N LYS A 11 -14.42 19.41 -65.62
CA LYS A 11 -15.53 18.67 -66.30
C LYS A 11 -15.32 17.17 -66.61
N ARG A 12 -16.37 16.38 -66.93
CA ARG A 12 -17.85 16.56 -66.90
C ARG A 12 -18.46 15.57 -65.87
N LYS A 13 -19.65 15.71 -65.26
CA LYS A 13 -21.02 16.08 -65.70
C LYS A 13 -21.77 15.03 -66.55
N ALA A 14 -22.81 14.44 -65.97
CA ALA A 14 -24.07 13.99 -66.59
C ALA A 14 -25.13 14.19 -65.49
N GLU A 15 -26.11 15.09 -65.66
CA GLU A 15 -27.48 14.84 -66.19
C GLU A 15 -28.41 14.22 -65.11
N GLY A 16 -29.58 14.81 -64.79
CA GLY A 16 -30.19 16.04 -65.32
C GLY A 16 -31.37 16.57 -64.50
N ASP A 17 -31.99 17.63 -65.02
CA ASP A 17 -33.19 18.36 -64.54
C ASP A 17 -34.50 17.53 -64.73
N PRO A 18 -35.73 17.98 -64.38
CA PRO A 18 -36.19 19.31 -63.89
C PRO A 18 -37.07 19.24 -62.60
N GLU A 19 -37.83 20.25 -62.12
CA GLU A 19 -38.28 21.55 -62.66
C GLU A 19 -38.66 22.54 -61.52
N GLU A 20 -38.44 23.86 -61.72
CA GLU A 20 -39.16 25.06 -61.21
C GLU A 20 -39.46 25.26 -59.69
N MET A 21 -39.55 26.49 -59.12
CA MET A 21 -39.45 27.87 -59.64
C MET A 21 -39.02 28.86 -58.51
N GLU A 22 -38.43 30.03 -58.88
CA GLU A 22 -38.50 31.38 -58.25
C GLU A 22 -38.27 31.60 -56.72
N GLU A 23 -37.65 32.70 -56.23
CA GLU A 23 -36.78 33.71 -56.86
C GLU A 23 -35.88 34.45 -55.80
N GLU A 24 -34.91 35.21 -56.32
CA GLU A 24 -34.07 36.33 -55.82
C GLU A 24 -34.33 37.07 -54.46
N GLN A 25 -33.41 37.87 -53.86
CA GLN A 25 -32.17 38.52 -54.35
C GLN A 25 -31.14 38.95 -53.23
N THR A 26 -29.84 39.03 -53.60
CA THR A 26 -28.76 39.99 -53.19
C THR A 26 -28.36 40.38 -51.72
N THR A 27 -27.06 40.19 -51.41
CA THR A 27 -26.00 41.14 -50.87
C THR A 27 -26.30 42.23 -49.81
N SER A 28 -25.36 42.79 -49.01
CA SER A 28 -23.96 42.50 -48.57
C SER A 28 -23.51 43.61 -47.57
N GLU A 29 -22.40 43.39 -46.85
CA GLU A 29 -21.48 44.40 -46.26
C GLU A 29 -21.84 45.29 -45.02
N ARG A 30 -20.76 45.60 -44.27
CA ARG A 30 -20.44 46.83 -43.49
C ARG A 30 -21.14 47.24 -42.17
N SER A 31 -20.43 46.93 -41.06
CA SER A 31 -19.75 47.87 -40.12
C SER A 31 -20.51 48.91 -39.24
N LYS A 32 -19.91 49.14 -38.04
CA LYS A 32 -20.20 50.15 -36.98
C LYS A 32 -21.32 49.76 -35.99
N GLU A 33 -21.24 49.91 -34.65
CA GLU A 33 -20.54 50.82 -33.70
C GLU A 33 -21.37 52.08 -33.31
N VAL A 34 -21.18 52.57 -32.06
CA VAL A 34 -21.76 53.79 -31.42
C VAL A 34 -23.06 53.63 -30.56
N THR A 35 -22.84 53.23 -29.30
CA THR A 35 -23.26 53.85 -28.01
C THR A 35 -24.56 54.68 -27.79
N ASP A 36 -25.25 54.34 -26.69
CA ASP A 36 -25.71 55.20 -25.55
C ASP A 36 -27.13 55.83 -25.37
N SER A 37 -27.50 55.89 -24.08
CA SER A 37 -28.28 56.91 -23.34
C SER A 37 -29.82 57.08 -23.44
N SER A 38 -30.52 56.74 -22.34
CA SER A 38 -31.57 57.56 -21.65
C SER A 38 -32.94 57.82 -22.36
N SER A 39 -34.05 58.25 -21.73
CA SER A 39 -34.43 58.46 -20.30
C SER A 39 -35.97 58.66 -20.10
N VAL A 40 -36.46 58.46 -18.85
CA VAL A 40 -37.51 59.23 -18.12
C VAL A 40 -39.04 59.01 -18.35
N GLU A 41 -39.76 58.75 -17.23
CA GLU A 41 -41.20 58.98 -16.88
C GLU A 41 -42.33 58.25 -17.68
N LYS A 42 -43.55 57.95 -17.17
CA LYS A 42 -44.29 58.12 -15.87
C LYS A 42 -45.47 57.09 -15.83
N GLU A 43 -46.27 56.81 -14.79
CA GLU A 43 -46.48 57.22 -13.37
C GLU A 43 -46.96 55.94 -12.59
N GLY A 44 -47.59 55.84 -11.40
CA GLY A 44 -48.23 56.78 -10.44
C GLY A 44 -48.76 56.05 -9.17
N THR A 45 -49.79 56.57 -8.47
CA THR A 45 -50.37 56.09 -7.17
C THR A 45 -51.77 56.72 -6.93
N PRO A 46 -52.44 56.78 -5.74
CA PRO A 46 -52.27 56.20 -4.38
C PRO A 46 -53.28 55.04 -4.10
N LYS A 47 -53.58 54.51 -2.90
CA LYS A 47 -53.34 54.79 -1.44
C LYS A 47 -52.77 53.53 -0.73
N ASN A 48 -52.03 53.57 0.40
CA ASN A 48 -52.23 54.16 1.74
C ASN A 48 -53.37 53.51 2.56
N GLU A 49 -53.44 53.56 3.90
CA GLU A 49 -52.64 54.18 5.01
C GLU A 49 -52.08 53.07 5.96
N GLU A 50 -51.33 53.22 7.08
CA GLU A 50 -50.69 54.24 7.98
C GLU A 50 -49.63 53.45 8.84
N SER A 51 -48.70 53.92 9.72
CA SER A 51 -48.18 55.23 10.20
C SER A 51 -46.82 55.02 10.95
N GLU A 52 -45.86 55.95 10.82
CA GLU A 52 -44.79 56.38 11.80
C GLU A 52 -43.76 55.36 12.38
N GLU A 53 -42.47 55.68 12.63
CA GLU A 53 -41.67 56.93 12.52
C GLU A 53 -40.18 56.63 12.14
N ALA A 54 -39.31 57.65 12.00
CA ALA A 54 -38.03 57.59 11.24
C ALA A 54 -36.71 57.82 12.05
N PRO A 55 -35.50 57.54 11.50
CA PRO A 55 -34.24 57.44 12.26
C PRO A 55 -33.29 58.67 12.19
N ILE A 56 -32.41 58.80 13.20
CA ILE A 56 -31.35 59.81 13.36
C ILE A 56 -30.38 59.32 14.49
N GLU A 57 -29.07 59.60 14.61
CA GLU A 57 -28.10 60.45 13.90
C GLU A 57 -26.64 59.88 14.02
N GLU A 58 -25.62 60.68 13.71
CA GLU A 58 -24.15 60.50 13.90
C GLU A 58 -23.70 60.93 15.33
N ALA A 59 -22.43 61.05 15.77
CA ALA A 59 -21.22 60.20 15.76
C ALA A 59 -20.15 60.82 16.73
N LYS A 60 -18.95 60.19 16.85
CA LYS A 60 -17.64 60.81 17.22
C LYS A 60 -17.30 61.12 18.71
N ILE A 61 -16.00 61.49 18.92
CA ILE A 61 -15.31 62.00 20.13
C ILE A 61 -15.05 60.91 21.22
N GLU A 62 -13.81 60.48 21.52
CA GLU A 62 -12.61 61.16 22.11
C GLU A 62 -12.77 61.34 23.65
N GLU A 63 -11.74 61.31 24.53
CA GLU A 63 -10.27 61.39 24.37
C GLU A 63 -9.52 60.81 25.62
N ASP A 64 -8.22 60.49 25.46
CA ASP A 64 -7.10 60.45 26.47
C ASP A 64 -7.26 59.67 27.83
N ASP A 65 -6.24 59.46 28.69
CA ASP A 65 -4.90 60.06 28.84
C ASP A 65 -3.76 59.04 29.07
N SER A 66 -2.56 59.50 28.75
CA SER A 66 -1.22 58.90 28.82
C SER A 66 -0.64 58.68 30.23
N LYS A 67 0.36 57.78 30.34
CA LYS A 67 1.77 58.11 30.74
C LYS A 67 2.70 56.89 31.04
N LYS A 68 3.92 56.97 30.48
CA LYS A 68 5.24 56.63 31.10
C LYS A 68 5.56 55.14 31.41
N GLU A 69 6.83 54.69 31.48
CA GLU A 69 8.14 55.35 31.28
C GLU A 69 9.20 54.40 30.65
N GLU A 70 10.38 54.95 30.40
CA GLU A 70 11.67 54.43 29.89
C GLU A 70 12.09 53.02 30.35
N LYS A 71 12.74 52.16 29.53
CA LYS A 71 14.06 52.27 28.86
C LYS A 71 15.28 52.23 29.81
N LYS A 72 15.75 51.00 30.08
CA LYS A 72 17.16 50.59 30.30
C LYS A 72 17.27 49.13 29.80
N GLU A 73 18.26 48.67 29.02
CA GLU A 73 19.58 49.21 28.65
C GLU A 73 20.58 49.26 29.79
N GLU A 74 21.15 48.09 30.11
CA GLU A 74 22.47 47.98 30.75
C GLU A 74 23.14 46.69 30.22
N THR A 75 24.21 46.87 29.45
CA THR A 75 25.08 45.81 28.90
C THR A 75 26.32 45.66 29.76
N MET A 76 26.63 44.44 30.20
CA MET A 76 27.94 43.96 30.70
C MET A 76 27.74 42.51 31.19
N GLU A 77 28.70 41.59 31.18
CA GLU A 77 29.89 41.43 30.33
C GLU A 77 30.35 39.96 30.51
N GLU A 78 31.51 39.60 29.97
CA GLU A 78 32.10 38.26 29.96
C GLU A 78 32.13 37.51 31.32
N THR A 79 31.82 36.21 31.28
CA THR A 79 32.80 35.18 31.67
C THR A 79 32.66 33.96 30.77
N ASN A 80 33.75 33.59 30.08
CA ASN A 80 33.94 32.21 29.65
C ASN A 80 34.14 31.34 30.89
N ASP A 81 33.63 30.10 30.87
CA ASP A 81 34.26 28.99 31.58
C ASP A 81 34.11 27.71 30.75
N ASN A 82 35.20 27.35 30.07
CA ASN A 82 35.33 26.04 29.43
C ASN A 82 35.66 25.02 30.51
N VAL A 83 34.76 24.06 30.76
CA VAL A 83 35.08 22.84 31.52
C VAL A 83 34.65 21.62 30.72
N GLU A 84 35.57 21.13 29.91
CA GLU A 84 35.56 19.76 29.42
C GLU A 84 35.80 18.79 30.58
N PRO A 85 35.15 17.62 30.58
CA PRO A 85 35.70 16.42 31.20
C PRO A 85 36.20 15.47 30.10
N GLU A 86 37.51 15.48 29.86
CA GLU A 86 38.20 14.43 29.10
C GLU A 86 38.10 13.05 29.81
N PRO A 87 38.36 11.93 29.11
CA PRO A 87 37.97 10.60 29.59
C PRO A 87 38.88 10.08 30.71
N MET A 88 38.29 9.32 31.64
CA MET A 88 39.04 8.46 32.55
C MET A 88 39.22 7.06 31.96
N GLU A 89 40.47 6.77 31.58
CA GLU A 89 41.08 5.46 31.87
C GLU A 89 41.17 5.30 33.42
N GLU A 90 41.37 4.15 34.03
CA GLU A 90 41.87 2.85 33.56
C GLU A 90 41.37 1.75 34.53
N THR A 91 41.27 0.50 34.10
CA THR A 91 41.85 -0.69 34.80
C THR A 91 41.43 -1.99 34.11
N LYS A 92 42.37 -2.95 34.06
CA LYS A 92 42.10 -4.37 33.79
C LYS A 92 42.27 -5.13 35.11
N ASP A 93 41.51 -6.19 35.30
CA ASP A 93 42.00 -7.37 36.02
C ASP A 93 41.37 -8.65 35.47
N ASN A 94 42.02 -9.79 35.68
CA ASN A 94 41.66 -11.08 35.08
C ASN A 94 40.98 -12.03 36.09
N GLY A 95 40.20 -13.00 35.61
CA GLY A 95 39.44 -13.90 36.49
C GLY A 95 38.75 -15.08 35.80
N GLU A 96 39.54 -15.99 35.21
CA GLU A 96 39.16 -17.41 35.01
C GLU A 96 39.16 -18.13 36.38
N PRO A 97 38.38 -19.24 36.61
CA PRO A 97 38.39 -20.45 35.78
C PRO A 97 37.06 -21.24 35.57
N GLU A 98 36.96 -21.89 34.41
CA GLU A 98 36.95 -23.37 34.15
C GLU A 98 36.16 -24.40 35.04
N PRO A 99 35.95 -25.68 34.63
CA PRO A 99 34.58 -26.23 34.51
C PRO A 99 34.39 -27.66 35.11
N MET A 100 33.62 -28.53 34.41
CA MET A 100 33.21 -29.92 34.72
C MET A 100 32.00 -30.05 35.69
N GLU A 101 31.23 -31.14 35.70
CA GLU A 101 31.51 -32.53 35.29
C GLU A 101 30.26 -33.27 34.71
N GLN A 102 30.47 -34.45 34.11
CA GLN A 102 29.42 -35.41 33.73
C GLN A 102 29.33 -36.54 34.78
N ASP A 103 28.26 -37.35 34.79
CA ASP A 103 28.44 -38.82 34.83
C ASP A 103 27.17 -39.61 34.43
N ASP A 104 27.38 -40.87 34.04
CA ASP A 104 26.38 -41.79 33.48
C ASP A 104 25.64 -42.62 34.56
N ASN A 105 24.68 -43.48 34.14
CA ASN A 105 24.81 -44.95 34.33
C ASN A 105 23.70 -45.78 33.62
N ASP A 106 24.08 -46.99 33.21
CA ASP A 106 23.25 -48.00 32.54
C ASP A 106 22.46 -48.91 33.51
N ALA A 107 21.41 -49.57 33.00
CA ALA A 107 21.05 -50.94 33.40
C ALA A 107 20.17 -51.66 32.35
N ASN A 108 20.67 -52.77 31.79
CA ASN A 108 19.88 -53.75 31.01
C ASN A 108 19.52 -54.97 31.89
N ALA A 109 18.38 -55.62 31.61
CA ALA A 109 18.08 -56.97 32.08
C ALA A 109 17.05 -57.68 31.16
N ASP A 110 17.32 -58.92 30.78
CA ASP A 110 16.47 -59.75 29.91
C ASP A 110 15.30 -60.43 30.66
N GLY A 111 14.27 -60.84 29.92
CA GLY A 111 13.17 -61.68 30.42
C GLY A 111 12.24 -62.14 29.29
N ASP A 112 11.93 -63.44 29.23
CA ASP A 112 11.42 -64.10 28.02
C ASP A 112 9.95 -64.61 28.13
N ASP A 113 9.36 -64.86 26.96
CA ASP A 113 8.23 -65.73 26.63
C ASP A 113 6.75 -65.45 27.03
N LYS A 114 5.95 -65.16 25.99
CA LYS A 114 4.58 -65.63 25.65
C LYS A 114 3.49 -65.77 26.73
N ALA A 115 2.44 -64.94 26.60
CA ALA A 115 1.03 -65.39 26.48
C ALA A 115 0.15 -64.29 25.85
N VAL A 116 -1.06 -64.64 25.38
CA VAL A 116 -2.06 -63.69 24.83
C VAL A 116 -3.34 -63.79 25.65
N GLU A 117 -3.84 -62.66 26.17
CA GLU A 117 -5.26 -62.49 26.54
C GLU A 117 -5.68 -61.01 26.46
N ASP A 118 -6.97 -60.74 26.32
CA ASP A 118 -7.51 -59.43 25.95
C ASP A 118 -7.41 -58.39 27.08
N ASN A 119 -6.98 -57.17 26.74
CA ASN A 119 -6.97 -56.02 27.65
C ASN A 119 -7.84 -54.88 27.08
N PRO A 120 -8.91 -54.43 27.76
CA PRO A 120 -9.70 -53.30 27.31
C PRO A 120 -8.88 -52.02 27.43
N ILE A 121 -8.94 -51.15 26.42
CA ILE A 121 -8.15 -49.90 26.41
C ILE A 121 -8.65 -48.96 27.51
N GLU A 122 -7.89 -48.86 28.59
CA GLU A 122 -8.06 -47.84 29.60
C GLU A 122 -7.91 -46.45 28.97
N LYS A 123 -8.76 -45.51 29.39
CA LYS A 123 -8.52 -44.10 29.09
C LYS A 123 -7.31 -43.68 29.90
N LYS A 124 -6.22 -43.29 29.24
CA LYS A 124 -5.22 -42.43 29.89
C LYS A 124 -5.95 -41.17 30.36
N GLU A 125 -6.05 -41.02 31.67
CA GLU A 125 -6.29 -39.71 32.26
C GLU A 125 -5.08 -38.85 31.87
N SER A 126 -5.35 -37.77 31.13
CA SER A 126 -4.35 -36.73 30.93
C SER A 126 -4.31 -35.91 32.20
N ASP A 127 -3.10 -35.60 32.65
CA ASP A 127 -2.87 -35.01 33.96
C ASP A 127 -3.70 -33.75 34.19
N LYS A 128 -4.17 -33.63 35.44
CA LYS A 128 -4.91 -32.48 35.94
C LYS A 128 -4.00 -31.59 36.78
N ASP A 129 -4.49 -30.37 36.97
CA ASP A 129 -4.13 -29.46 38.05
C ASP A 129 -2.77 -28.74 37.94
N ASP A 130 -2.30 -28.50 36.71
CA ASP A 130 -1.68 -27.20 36.37
C ASP A 130 -2.80 -26.15 36.25
N VAL A 131 -3.27 -25.65 37.40
CA VAL A 131 -4.12 -24.45 37.44
C VAL A 131 -3.21 -23.25 37.23
N GLU A 132 -3.36 -22.53 36.09
CA GLU A 132 -2.67 -21.26 35.87
C GLU A 132 -2.95 -20.31 37.05
N GLU A 133 -1.97 -20.14 37.94
CA GLU A 133 -2.13 -19.30 39.13
C GLU A 133 -2.44 -17.86 38.69
N ASN A 134 -3.57 -17.32 39.15
CA ASN A 134 -4.12 -16.10 38.58
C ASN A 134 -3.08 -14.97 38.69
N SER A 135 -2.58 -14.53 37.53
CA SER A 135 -1.40 -13.65 37.45
C SER A 135 -1.66 -12.18 37.88
N TYR A 136 -2.80 -11.90 38.51
CA TYR A 136 -3.08 -10.67 39.24
C TYR A 136 -2.94 -10.79 40.77
N THR A 137 -2.86 -12.02 41.30
CA THR A 137 -2.80 -12.29 42.75
C THR A 137 -1.45 -11.93 43.35
N ASN A 138 -0.36 -12.28 42.64
CA ASN A 138 1.02 -12.11 43.10
C ASN A 138 1.68 -10.80 42.65
N MET A 139 0.91 -9.73 42.41
CA MET A 139 1.46 -8.41 42.01
C MET A 139 1.22 -7.35 43.07
N ARG A 140 2.29 -6.73 43.58
CA ARG A 140 2.16 -5.53 44.44
C ARG A 140 1.63 -4.33 43.64
N LYS A 141 0.51 -3.76 44.12
CA LYS A 141 -0.20 -2.62 43.52
C LYS A 141 -0.66 -1.65 44.60
N CYS A 142 -0.69 -0.35 44.30
CA CYS A 142 -1.19 0.67 45.22
C CYS A 142 -1.95 1.79 44.49
N ILE A 143 -2.87 2.46 45.20
CA ILE A 143 -3.45 3.74 44.79
C ILE A 143 -2.75 4.83 45.59
N VAL A 144 -2.19 5.81 44.89
CA VAL A 144 -1.34 6.87 45.43
C VAL A 144 -2.00 8.21 45.12
N GLN A 145 -2.05 9.12 46.08
CA GLN A 145 -2.62 10.47 45.95
C GLN A 145 -1.77 11.45 46.77
N ASN A 146 -1.74 12.74 46.41
CA ASN A 146 -1.04 13.74 47.21
C ASN A 146 -1.85 14.12 48.46
N ASP A 147 -1.77 13.26 49.48
CA ASP A 147 -2.29 13.51 50.84
C ASP A 147 -1.31 14.31 51.72
N GLY A 148 -0.04 14.36 51.34
CA GLY A 148 1.05 15.01 52.09
C GLY A 148 1.85 14.06 52.99
N THR A 149 1.67 12.74 52.88
CA THR A 149 2.51 11.75 53.55
C THR A 149 3.79 11.47 52.76
N ASP A 150 4.90 11.23 53.46
CA ASP A 150 6.21 10.99 52.83
C ASP A 150 6.22 9.74 51.94
N ASP A 151 5.52 8.68 52.34
CA ASP A 151 5.44 7.43 51.58
C ASP A 151 4.74 7.61 50.22
N ASN A 152 3.57 8.27 50.21
CA ASN A 152 2.91 8.63 48.97
C ASN A 152 3.75 9.64 48.17
N MET A 153 4.48 10.56 48.81
CA MET A 153 5.36 11.50 48.12
C MET A 153 6.49 10.79 47.35
N VAL A 154 7.17 9.80 47.97
CA VAL A 154 8.18 8.96 47.31
C VAL A 154 7.58 8.24 46.10
N LYS A 155 6.39 7.64 46.27
CA LYS A 155 5.69 6.92 45.20
C LYS A 155 5.23 7.86 44.06
N LEU A 156 4.79 9.08 44.36
CA LEU A 156 4.48 10.10 43.35
C LEU A 156 5.74 10.61 42.61
N ILE A 157 6.89 10.73 43.29
CA ILE A 157 8.18 11.05 42.65
C ILE A 157 8.58 9.93 41.68
N GLY A 158 8.43 8.66 42.07
CA GLY A 158 8.64 7.50 41.21
C GLY A 158 7.75 7.52 39.97
N LEU A 159 6.43 7.74 40.14
CA LEU A 159 5.46 7.89 39.05
C LEU A 159 5.82 9.05 38.10
N LYS A 160 6.10 10.25 38.64
CA LYS A 160 6.51 11.41 37.85
C LYS A 160 7.79 11.13 37.06
N ASN A 161 8.75 10.40 37.61
CA ASN A 161 9.97 10.01 36.91
C ASN A 161 9.70 8.97 35.81
N LEU A 162 8.84 7.97 36.06
CA LEU A 162 8.38 7.01 35.06
C LEU A 162 7.69 7.72 33.89
N PHE A 163 6.70 8.57 34.16
CA PHE A 163 6.01 9.34 33.12
C PHE A 163 6.98 10.26 32.36
N SER A 164 7.88 10.97 33.05
CA SER A 164 8.87 11.84 32.40
C SER A 164 9.85 11.08 31.49
N LYS A 165 10.12 9.80 31.77
CA LYS A 165 11.01 8.94 30.97
C LYS A 165 10.29 8.27 29.80
N GLN A 166 9.02 7.89 29.98
CA GLN A 166 8.24 7.14 28.99
C GLN A 166 7.37 8.01 28.06
N LEU A 167 7.09 9.27 28.43
CA LEU A 167 6.27 10.21 27.66
C LEU A 167 7.11 11.44 27.24
N PRO A 168 8.19 11.30 26.46
CA PRO A 168 9.16 12.38 26.20
C PRO A 168 8.61 13.58 25.42
N LYS A 169 7.40 13.50 24.86
CA LYS A 169 6.70 14.64 24.23
C LYS A 169 5.91 15.50 25.24
N MET A 170 5.68 15.02 26.46
CA MET A 170 4.93 15.73 27.48
C MET A 170 5.90 16.61 28.30
N PRO A 171 5.64 17.92 28.46
CA PRO A 171 6.50 18.79 29.27
C PRO A 171 6.61 18.29 30.72
N LYS A 172 7.83 18.26 31.26
CA LYS A 172 8.10 17.75 32.63
C LYS A 172 7.27 18.47 33.68
N ASP A 173 7.14 19.79 33.55
CA ASP A 173 6.37 20.62 34.49
C ASP A 173 4.87 20.32 34.44
N TYR A 174 4.36 19.94 33.25
CA TYR A 174 2.98 19.50 33.10
C TYR A 174 2.73 18.14 33.76
N ILE A 175 3.68 17.21 33.65
CA ILE A 175 3.64 15.92 34.35
C ILE A 175 3.67 16.15 35.86
N VAL A 176 4.61 16.94 36.37
CA VAL A 176 4.70 17.33 37.79
C VAL A 176 3.38 17.92 38.26
N ARG A 177 2.84 18.92 37.53
CA ARG A 177 1.63 19.64 37.94
C ARG A 177 0.40 18.75 38.11
N LEU A 178 0.23 17.70 37.30
CA LEU A 178 -0.91 16.77 37.45
C LEU A 178 -0.61 15.62 38.43
N VAL A 179 0.59 15.03 38.42
CA VAL A 179 0.93 13.91 39.32
C VAL A 179 0.89 14.33 40.78
N PHE A 180 1.26 15.57 41.09
CA PHE A 180 1.19 16.12 42.46
C PHE A 180 -0.07 16.96 42.74
N ASP A 181 -1.05 17.03 41.82
CA ASP A 181 -2.34 17.67 42.12
C ASP A 181 -3.16 16.76 43.05
N ARG A 182 -3.61 17.31 44.19
CA ARG A 182 -4.44 16.60 45.17
C ARG A 182 -5.77 16.08 44.61
N ARG A 183 -6.21 16.56 43.44
CA ARG A 183 -7.41 16.11 42.72
C ARG A 183 -7.15 14.90 41.80
N HIS A 184 -5.89 14.53 41.58
CA HIS A 184 -5.51 13.37 40.79
C HIS A 184 -5.12 12.19 41.71
N LYS A 185 -5.41 10.99 41.23
CA LYS A 185 -4.98 9.71 41.81
C LYS A 185 -4.06 9.02 40.82
N SER A 186 -3.19 8.14 41.32
CA SER A 186 -2.36 7.28 40.49
C SER A 186 -2.44 5.83 40.94
N LEU A 187 -2.83 4.94 40.04
CA LEU A 187 -2.64 3.50 40.23
C LEU A 187 -1.20 3.16 39.84
N ALA A 188 -0.46 2.52 40.72
CA ALA A 188 0.90 2.03 40.48
C ALA A 188 1.00 0.51 40.65
N ILE A 189 1.92 -0.10 39.91
CA ILE A 189 2.41 -1.48 40.10
C ILE A 189 3.88 -1.39 40.46
N LEU A 190 4.28 -2.12 41.50
CA LEU A 190 5.62 -2.14 42.08
C LEU A 190 6.42 -3.34 41.55
N SER A 191 7.74 -3.28 41.63
CA SER A 191 8.62 -4.40 41.28
C SER A 191 8.69 -5.41 42.42
N ASP A 192 8.63 -6.70 42.06
CA ASP A 192 8.90 -7.82 42.97
C ASP A 192 10.31 -8.41 42.79
N ASP A 193 11.16 -7.80 41.94
CA ASP A 193 12.53 -8.25 41.67
C ASP A 193 13.58 -7.48 42.50
N PRO A 194 14.20 -8.10 43.53
CA PRO A 194 15.19 -7.45 44.39
C PRO A 194 16.55 -7.21 43.72
N LYS A 195 16.74 -7.62 42.45
CA LYS A 195 17.99 -7.38 41.71
C LYS A 195 18.03 -6.01 41.01
N VAL A 196 16.91 -5.29 40.96
CA VAL A 196 16.89 -3.92 40.42
C VAL A 196 17.23 -2.93 41.54
N LYS A 197 18.38 -2.25 41.40
CA LYS A 197 18.99 -1.46 42.50
C LYS A 197 18.10 -0.28 42.95
N GLY A 198 17.77 -0.24 44.24
CA GLY A 198 17.43 1.02 44.92
C GLY A 198 16.61 0.87 46.20
N THR A 199 15.38 0.37 46.06
CA THR A 199 14.33 0.42 47.08
C THR A 199 13.26 -0.65 46.81
N ASP A 200 12.61 -1.18 47.84
CA ASP A 200 11.57 -2.22 47.73
C ASP A 200 10.28 -1.80 46.98
N ASP A 201 10.18 -0.53 46.58
CA ASP A 201 9.01 0.13 45.96
C ASP A 201 9.31 0.70 44.55
N GLU A 202 10.18 0.09 43.73
CA GLU A 202 10.40 0.57 42.34
C GLU A 202 9.11 0.44 41.49
N ILE A 203 8.65 1.55 40.90
CA ILE A 203 7.39 1.61 40.15
C ILE A 203 7.60 1.19 38.69
N ILE A 204 7.15 -0.02 38.34
CA ILE A 204 7.29 -0.58 36.99
C ILE A 204 6.20 -0.14 36.01
N GLY A 205 5.05 0.35 36.51
CA GLY A 205 3.94 0.84 35.70
C GLY A 205 2.99 1.73 36.49
N GLY A 206 2.37 2.70 35.81
CA GLY A 206 1.44 3.63 36.45
C GLY A 206 0.41 4.25 35.51
N ILE A 207 -0.78 4.54 36.04
CA ILE A 207 -1.83 5.35 35.41
C ILE A 207 -2.21 6.48 36.36
N CYS A 208 -2.05 7.73 35.92
CA CYS A 208 -2.52 8.92 36.60
C CYS A 208 -3.87 9.34 36.02
N TYR A 209 -4.88 9.50 36.88
CA TYR A 209 -6.26 9.77 36.51
C TYR A 209 -6.96 10.72 37.49
N ARG A 210 -8.07 11.32 37.07
CA ARG A 210 -8.91 12.19 37.90
C ARG A 210 -10.37 11.75 37.80
N ALA A 211 -10.94 11.33 38.93
CA ALA A 211 -12.34 10.91 39.02
C ALA A 211 -13.27 12.13 39.24
N TYR A 212 -14.46 12.06 38.65
CA TYR A 212 -15.55 13.01 38.80
C TYR A 212 -16.81 12.26 39.24
N HIS A 213 -16.86 11.88 40.52
CA HIS A 213 -17.86 10.93 41.04
C HIS A 213 -19.32 11.37 40.77
N ASP A 214 -19.65 12.66 40.90
CA ASP A 214 -21.00 13.20 40.64
C ASP A 214 -21.46 13.00 39.18
N MET A 215 -20.52 12.92 38.25
CA MET A 215 -20.75 12.73 36.82
C MET A 215 -20.39 11.31 36.35
N ARG A 216 -19.96 10.45 37.28
CA ARG A 216 -19.65 9.02 37.12
C ARG A 216 -18.64 8.70 36.01
N PHE A 217 -17.69 9.61 35.77
CA PHE A 217 -16.60 9.40 34.83
C PHE A 217 -15.22 9.74 35.43
N ALA A 218 -14.15 9.31 34.78
CA ALA A 218 -12.78 9.70 35.11
C ALA A 218 -11.96 10.05 33.86
N GLU A 219 -11.11 11.05 33.97
CA GLU A 219 -10.12 11.45 32.98
C GLU A 219 -8.81 10.66 33.21
N ILE A 220 -8.32 9.92 32.22
CA ILE A 220 -6.96 9.34 32.26
C ILE A 220 -6.00 10.36 31.65
N ALA A 221 -5.14 10.93 32.49
CA ALA A 221 -4.15 11.95 32.11
C ALA A 221 -2.85 11.32 31.59
N PHE A 222 -2.31 10.32 32.30
CA PHE A 222 -1.08 9.61 31.89
C PHE A 222 -1.20 8.10 32.09
N CYS A 223 -0.59 7.32 31.20
CA CYS A 223 -0.48 5.87 31.28
C CYS A 223 0.89 5.45 30.76
N ALA A 224 1.69 4.75 31.57
CA ALA A 224 3.05 4.33 31.21
C ALA A 224 3.47 3.03 31.91
N VAL A 225 4.38 2.29 31.27
CA VAL A 225 5.05 1.09 31.80
C VAL A 225 6.53 1.17 31.43
N SER A 226 7.41 0.75 32.33
CA SER A 226 8.86 0.74 32.10
C SER A 226 9.22 -0.16 30.90
N GLN A 227 10.10 0.32 30.01
CA GLN A 227 10.46 -0.34 28.74
C GLN A 227 10.79 -1.84 28.90
N ALA A 228 11.57 -2.20 29.93
CA ALA A 228 11.95 -3.59 30.20
C ALA A 228 10.77 -4.53 30.53
N GLN A 229 9.61 -3.98 30.91
CA GLN A 229 8.43 -4.74 31.31
C GLN A 229 7.26 -4.60 30.30
N GLN A 230 7.37 -3.74 29.28
CA GLN A 230 6.30 -3.52 28.28
C GLN A 230 5.90 -4.79 27.52
N VAL A 231 6.86 -5.68 27.25
CA VAL A 231 6.63 -6.95 26.54
C VAL A 231 5.86 -7.97 27.41
N LYS A 232 5.95 -7.89 28.74
CA LYS A 232 5.34 -8.84 29.70
C LYS A 232 3.86 -8.54 29.99
N GLY A 233 3.16 -7.80 29.14
CA GLY A 233 1.72 -7.56 29.22
C GLY A 233 1.23 -6.64 30.36
N TYR A 234 2.11 -6.09 31.20
CA TYR A 234 1.76 -5.23 32.34
C TYR A 234 0.83 -4.06 31.98
N GLY A 235 0.95 -3.49 30.77
CA GLY A 235 0.06 -2.42 30.30
C GLY A 235 -1.41 -2.83 30.17
N THR A 236 -1.72 -4.09 29.90
CA THR A 236 -3.10 -4.62 29.94
C THR A 236 -3.53 -4.88 31.38
N LYS A 237 -2.65 -5.48 32.19
CA LYS A 237 -2.95 -5.78 33.60
C LYS A 237 -3.28 -4.49 34.39
N LEU A 238 -2.47 -3.45 34.21
CA LEU A 238 -2.63 -2.12 34.81
C LEU A 238 -3.98 -1.47 34.45
N MET A 239 -4.42 -1.59 33.20
CA MET A 239 -5.72 -1.06 32.76
C MET A 239 -6.91 -1.87 33.29
N ASN A 240 -6.78 -3.19 33.38
CA ASN A 240 -7.83 -4.03 33.99
C ASN A 240 -7.95 -3.78 35.50
N LEU A 241 -6.82 -3.60 36.20
CA LEU A 241 -6.81 -3.15 37.60
C LEU A 241 -7.46 -1.77 37.78
N LEU A 242 -7.20 -0.84 36.86
CA LEU A 242 -7.86 0.48 36.86
C LEU A 242 -9.38 0.38 36.68
N LYS A 243 -9.87 -0.54 35.83
CA LYS A 243 -11.31 -0.79 35.68
C LYS A 243 -11.94 -1.39 36.93
N MET A 244 -11.26 -2.31 37.63
CA MET A 244 -11.74 -2.79 38.91
C MET A 244 -11.80 -1.67 39.96
N GLN A 245 -10.80 -0.77 39.99
CA GLN A 245 -10.84 0.42 40.83
C GLN A 245 -12.00 1.35 40.45
N ALA A 246 -12.30 1.54 39.16
CA ALA A 246 -13.44 2.35 38.70
C ALA A 246 -14.79 1.82 39.20
N ILE A 247 -14.99 0.50 39.18
CA ILE A 247 -16.20 -0.14 39.72
C ILE A 247 -16.34 0.16 41.23
N VAL A 248 -15.25 0.08 41.99
CA VAL A 248 -15.23 0.43 43.42
C VAL A 248 -15.47 1.92 43.67
N GLU A 249 -15.01 2.80 42.78
CA GLU A 249 -15.15 4.26 42.88
C GLU A 249 -16.43 4.84 42.23
N GLY A 250 -17.34 3.98 41.73
CA GLY A 250 -18.60 4.40 41.09
C GLY A 250 -18.43 5.06 39.72
N VAL A 251 -17.29 4.83 39.05
CA VAL A 251 -16.96 5.37 37.73
C VAL A 251 -17.40 4.40 36.63
N GLU A 252 -18.36 4.85 35.82
CA GLU A 252 -18.90 4.10 34.67
C GLU A 252 -18.10 4.34 33.38
N TYR A 253 -17.47 5.50 33.22
CA TYR A 253 -16.81 5.91 31.98
C TYR A 253 -15.38 6.41 32.22
N PHE A 254 -14.42 5.92 31.44
CA PHE A 254 -13.12 6.56 31.26
C PHE A 254 -13.11 7.40 29.99
N ILE A 255 -12.55 8.61 30.08
CA ILE A 255 -12.24 9.45 28.92
C ILE A 255 -10.75 9.80 28.93
N THR A 256 -10.14 9.88 27.74
CA THR A 256 -8.73 10.28 27.59
C THR A 256 -8.46 10.93 26.23
N TYR A 257 -7.51 11.85 26.17
CA TYR A 257 -6.90 12.34 24.94
C TYR A 257 -5.63 11.51 24.65
N ALA A 258 -5.79 10.43 23.89
CA ALA A 258 -4.67 9.55 23.54
C ALA A 258 -3.81 10.17 22.42
N ASP A 259 -2.48 10.20 22.58
CA ASP A 259 -1.55 10.44 21.46
C ASP A 259 -1.85 9.42 20.35
N ASN A 260 -1.73 9.83 19.08
CA ASN A 260 -2.06 9.01 17.92
C ASN A 260 -1.34 7.65 17.94
N TYR A 261 -0.11 7.62 18.43
CA TYR A 261 0.69 6.40 18.64
C TYR A 261 0.09 5.46 19.72
N ALA A 262 -0.60 5.99 20.73
CA ALA A 262 -1.23 5.24 21.80
C ALA A 262 -2.67 4.77 21.49
N THR A 263 -3.35 5.34 20.48
CA THR A 263 -4.74 4.97 20.13
C THR A 263 -4.93 3.48 19.87
N GLY A 264 -3.92 2.80 19.30
CA GLY A 264 -3.92 1.35 19.07
C GLY A 264 -3.84 0.51 20.36
N TYR A 265 -3.21 1.02 21.43
CA TYR A 265 -3.24 0.41 22.75
C TYR A 265 -4.62 0.61 23.39
N PHE A 266 -5.12 1.85 23.47
CA PHE A 266 -6.43 2.13 24.06
C PHE A 266 -7.57 1.36 23.37
N LYS A 267 -7.55 1.24 22.03
CA LYS A 267 -8.52 0.41 21.29
C LYS A 267 -8.49 -1.08 21.71
N LYS A 268 -7.30 -1.66 21.95
CA LYS A 268 -7.19 -3.03 22.50
C LYS A 268 -7.71 -3.15 23.93
N GLN A 269 -7.64 -2.07 24.72
CA GLN A 269 -8.21 -2.02 26.06
C GLN A 269 -9.73 -1.74 26.06
N GLY A 270 -10.41 -1.69 24.91
CA GLY A 270 -11.85 -1.46 24.82
C GLY A 270 -12.27 0.01 24.81
N PHE A 271 -11.35 0.94 24.50
CA PHE A 271 -11.72 2.33 24.24
C PHE A 271 -12.18 2.51 22.78
N THR A 272 -13.20 3.34 22.57
CA THR A 272 -13.73 3.77 21.28
C THR A 272 -13.48 5.25 21.03
N ARG A 273 -13.55 5.69 19.76
CA ARG A 273 -13.59 7.11 19.38
C ARG A 273 -15.01 7.70 19.43
N THR A 274 -16.03 6.85 19.45
CA THR A 274 -17.44 7.26 19.52
C THR A 274 -17.81 7.50 20.97
N ILE A 275 -17.78 8.76 21.40
CA ILE A 275 -18.13 9.16 22.76
C ILE A 275 -19.66 9.05 22.92
N SER A 276 -20.12 8.08 23.72
CA SER A 276 -21.54 7.86 24.01
C SER A 276 -22.05 8.75 25.14
N MET A 277 -21.16 9.24 26.00
CA MET A 277 -21.50 10.17 27.06
C MET A 277 -21.86 11.56 26.49
N PRO A 278 -22.97 12.20 26.91
CA PRO A 278 -23.33 13.54 26.47
C PRO A 278 -22.23 14.56 26.79
N LYS A 279 -21.89 15.42 25.80
CA LYS A 279 -20.82 16.44 25.91
C LYS A 279 -20.93 17.33 27.15
N SER A 280 -22.15 17.64 27.58
CA SER A 280 -22.44 18.43 28.79
C SER A 280 -21.93 17.81 30.10
N ARG A 281 -21.55 16.53 30.14
CA ARG A 281 -20.95 15.90 31.33
C ARG A 281 -19.42 16.04 31.44
N PHE A 282 -18.71 16.45 30.38
CA PHE A 282 -17.23 16.46 30.38
C PHE A 282 -16.58 17.66 29.69
N HIS A 283 -17.30 18.38 28.83
CA HIS A 283 -16.77 19.53 28.11
C HIS A 283 -16.40 20.66 29.08
N GLY A 284 -15.17 21.17 28.98
CA GLY A 284 -14.60 22.16 29.89
C GLY A 284 -14.07 21.59 31.23
N LEU A 285 -14.20 20.29 31.48
CA LEU A 285 -13.67 19.62 32.68
C LEU A 285 -12.36 18.88 32.37
N ILE A 286 -12.33 18.14 31.27
CA ILE A 286 -11.11 17.54 30.71
C ILE A 286 -10.32 18.59 29.92
N LYS A 287 -9.01 18.43 29.80
CA LYS A 287 -8.20 19.33 28.97
C LYS A 287 -8.13 18.83 27.53
N ASP A 288 -8.41 19.70 26.58
CA ASP A 288 -8.16 19.43 25.16
C ASP A 288 -6.64 19.51 24.86
N TYR A 289 -6.13 18.58 24.03
CA TYR A 289 -4.72 18.51 23.63
C TYR A 289 -4.59 18.49 22.11
N ASP A 290 -3.83 19.42 21.54
CA ASP A 290 -3.50 19.41 20.11
C ASP A 290 -2.79 18.11 19.70
N GLY A 291 -3.30 17.47 18.65
CA GLY A 291 -2.84 16.17 18.18
C GLY A 291 -3.34 14.96 18.98
N GLY A 292 -4.07 15.15 20.08
CA GLY A 292 -4.71 14.05 20.82
C GLY A 292 -6.01 13.57 20.17
N THR A 293 -6.22 12.25 20.14
CA THR A 293 -7.52 11.64 19.81
C THR A 293 -8.33 11.45 21.09
N LEU A 294 -9.49 12.09 21.21
CA LEU A 294 -10.45 11.83 22.29
C LEU A 294 -11.00 10.39 22.19
N MET A 295 -10.97 9.64 23.28
CA MET A 295 -11.45 8.27 23.36
C MET A 295 -12.21 8.00 24.67
N GLU A 296 -13.24 7.16 24.61
CA GLU A 296 -14.12 6.75 25.73
C GLU A 296 -14.04 5.23 25.95
N CYS A 297 -14.09 4.76 27.20
CA CYS A 297 -14.33 3.36 27.54
C CYS A 297 -15.42 3.26 28.61
N TYR A 298 -16.47 2.47 28.34
CA TYR A 298 -17.48 2.12 29.33
C TYR A 298 -17.03 0.92 30.17
N VAL A 299 -17.13 1.04 31.49
CA VAL A 299 -16.77 0.02 32.49
C VAL A 299 -18.05 -0.65 32.98
N HIS A 300 -18.23 -1.92 32.66
CA HIS A 300 -19.46 -2.65 33.00
C HIS A 300 -19.33 -3.25 34.41
N PRO A 301 -20.19 -2.90 35.39
CA PRO A 301 -19.97 -3.23 36.80
C PRO A 301 -20.05 -4.72 37.13
N ALA A 302 -20.69 -5.54 36.27
CA ALA A 302 -20.77 -6.99 36.44
C ALA A 302 -19.63 -7.79 35.74
N ILE A 303 -18.58 -7.13 35.24
CA ILE A 303 -17.42 -7.80 34.64
C ILE A 303 -16.24 -7.73 35.59
N ASP A 304 -15.71 -8.90 35.98
CA ASP A 304 -14.41 -8.98 36.63
C ASP A 304 -13.31 -8.91 35.55
N TYR A 305 -12.68 -7.73 35.45
CA TYR A 305 -11.64 -7.46 34.46
C TYR A 305 -10.32 -8.19 34.75
N THR A 306 -10.09 -8.77 35.94
CA THR A 306 -8.92 -9.61 36.21
C THR A 306 -9.14 -11.08 35.83
N ARG A 307 -10.39 -11.54 35.75
CA ARG A 307 -10.76 -12.96 35.51
C ARG A 307 -11.33 -13.26 34.12
N ILE A 308 -11.17 -12.34 33.16
CA ILE A 308 -11.66 -12.48 31.77
C ILE A 308 -11.29 -13.83 31.11
N PRO A 309 -10.06 -14.37 31.22
CA PRO A 309 -9.73 -15.68 30.63
C PRO A 309 -10.57 -16.82 31.19
N GLU A 310 -10.70 -16.89 32.52
CA GLU A 310 -11.53 -17.88 33.23
C GLU A 310 -13.00 -17.79 32.80
N MET A 311 -13.53 -16.55 32.70
CA MET A 311 -14.90 -16.29 32.26
C MET A 311 -15.15 -16.74 30.81
N LEU A 312 -14.19 -16.53 29.91
CA LEU A 312 -14.31 -16.93 28.50
C LEU A 312 -14.20 -18.44 28.33
N GLU A 313 -13.31 -19.12 29.05
CA GLU A 313 -13.20 -20.58 28.97
C GLU A 313 -14.42 -21.27 29.60
N ALA A 314 -14.95 -20.74 30.70
CA ALA A 314 -16.21 -21.21 31.28
C ALA A 314 -17.41 -21.05 30.32
N GLN A 315 -17.48 -19.95 29.57
CA GLN A 315 -18.49 -19.75 28.51
C GLN A 315 -18.28 -20.74 27.35
N LYS A 316 -17.04 -20.94 26.91
CA LYS A 316 -16.66 -21.87 25.84
C LYS A 316 -17.01 -23.31 26.18
N GLU A 317 -16.65 -23.80 27.37
CA GLU A 317 -17.00 -25.16 27.80
C GLU A 317 -18.51 -25.29 28.08
N PHE A 318 -19.22 -24.25 28.54
CA PHE A 318 -20.70 -24.29 28.59
C PHE A 318 -21.33 -24.45 27.20
N ILE A 319 -20.83 -23.72 26.19
CA ILE A 319 -21.28 -23.85 24.79
C ILE A 319 -20.94 -25.24 24.24
N MET A 320 -19.71 -25.74 24.45
CA MET A 320 -19.31 -27.08 24.04
C MET A 320 -20.17 -28.17 24.71
N ARG A 321 -20.42 -28.06 26.01
CA ARG A 321 -21.32 -28.95 26.76
C ARG A 321 -22.74 -28.93 26.20
N ARG A 322 -23.25 -27.77 25.76
CA ARG A 322 -24.53 -27.69 25.04
C ARG A 322 -24.49 -28.34 23.66
N ILE A 323 -23.43 -28.13 22.87
CA ILE A 323 -23.24 -28.81 21.58
C ILE A 323 -23.23 -30.34 21.77
N ARG A 324 -22.50 -30.87 22.76
CA ARG A 324 -22.47 -32.30 23.14
C ARG A 324 -23.83 -32.87 23.59
N THR A 325 -24.81 -32.03 23.98
CA THR A 325 -26.19 -32.49 24.26
C THR A 325 -27.05 -32.63 23.01
N VAL A 326 -26.73 -31.93 21.92
CA VAL A 326 -27.49 -31.97 20.65
C VAL A 326 -26.83 -32.88 19.61
N SER A 327 -25.49 -32.90 19.57
CA SER A 327 -24.73 -33.69 18.61
C SER A 327 -24.55 -35.16 19.02
N ARG A 328 -24.21 -35.98 18.02
CA ARG A 328 -23.81 -37.39 18.14
C ARG A 328 -22.35 -37.65 17.76
N SER A 329 -21.68 -36.67 17.13
CA SER A 329 -20.27 -36.72 16.67
C SER A 329 -19.28 -37.18 17.74
N ASP A 330 -19.55 -36.79 18.97
CA ASP A 330 -18.72 -36.95 20.17
C ASP A 330 -19.09 -38.19 21.00
N LYS A 331 -20.01 -39.02 20.47
CA LYS A 331 -20.45 -40.29 21.08
C LYS A 331 -20.15 -41.51 20.21
N VAL A 332 -19.94 -41.32 18.91
CA VAL A 332 -19.67 -42.39 17.94
C VAL A 332 -18.45 -42.01 17.11
N ILE A 333 -17.28 -42.51 17.52
CA ILE A 333 -16.00 -42.32 16.85
C ILE A 333 -15.47 -43.72 16.47
N TYR A 334 -15.35 -44.00 15.18
CA TYR A 334 -14.80 -45.26 14.70
C TYR A 334 -13.26 -45.17 14.63
N PRO A 335 -12.54 -46.26 14.95
CA PRO A 335 -11.10 -46.33 14.68
C PRO A 335 -10.83 -46.25 13.17
N PRO A 336 -9.64 -45.76 12.76
CA PRO A 336 -9.28 -45.66 11.34
C PRO A 336 -9.28 -47.03 10.65
N LEU A 337 -9.71 -47.06 9.38
CA LEU A 337 -9.78 -48.29 8.60
C LEU A 337 -8.39 -48.96 8.46
N PRO A 338 -8.26 -50.26 8.78
CA PRO A 338 -6.99 -50.98 8.63
C PRO A 338 -6.44 -50.95 7.20
N LYS A 339 -5.10 -50.89 7.06
CA LYS A 339 -4.43 -51.04 5.75
C LYS A 339 -4.81 -52.38 5.13
N GLY A 340 -5.48 -52.34 3.98
CA GLY A 340 -5.97 -53.52 3.26
C GLY A 340 -7.42 -53.94 3.58
N TRP A 341 -8.17 -53.15 4.36
CA TRP A 341 -9.61 -53.38 4.58
C TRP A 341 -10.38 -53.51 3.26
N LYS A 342 -11.28 -54.50 3.20
CA LYS A 342 -12.14 -54.77 2.03
C LYS A 342 -13.62 -54.78 2.47
N PRO A 343 -14.51 -54.06 1.76
CA PRO A 343 -15.93 -54.04 2.09
C PRO A 343 -16.58 -55.39 1.79
N MET A 344 -17.32 -55.91 2.77
CA MET A 344 -17.96 -57.24 2.73
C MET A 344 -19.32 -57.18 2.02
N ILE A 345 -19.30 -57.08 0.68
CA ILE A 345 -20.51 -56.92 -0.15
C ILE A 345 -21.21 -58.27 -0.33
N THR A 346 -22.29 -58.51 0.42
CA THR A 346 -23.11 -59.73 0.37
C THR A 346 -24.20 -59.68 -0.71
N GLY A 347 -23.79 -59.70 -1.99
CA GLY A 347 -24.75 -59.86 -3.09
C GLY A 347 -24.18 -59.62 -4.48
N HIS A 348 -24.82 -60.20 -5.50
CA HIS A 348 -24.47 -59.99 -6.92
C HIS A 348 -24.97 -58.61 -7.41
N SER A 349 -24.33 -57.53 -6.96
CA SER A 349 -24.62 -56.19 -7.49
C SER A 349 -24.10 -56.06 -8.92
N SER A 350 -24.97 -55.59 -9.83
CA SER A 350 -24.54 -55.26 -11.19
C SER A 350 -23.45 -54.18 -11.21
N ARG A 351 -22.57 -54.20 -12.23
CA ARG A 351 -21.38 -53.33 -12.37
C ARG A 351 -21.65 -51.82 -12.23
N GLY A 352 -22.91 -51.37 -12.30
CA GLY A 352 -23.29 -49.97 -12.12
C GLY A 352 -23.25 -49.48 -10.66
N ASN A 353 -23.39 -50.34 -9.65
CA ASN A 353 -23.70 -49.91 -8.27
C ASN A 353 -22.54 -50.15 -7.28
N GLU A 354 -21.44 -50.72 -7.73
CA GLU A 354 -20.36 -51.21 -6.87
C GLU A 354 -19.76 -50.12 -5.95
N ALA A 355 -19.62 -48.88 -6.43
CA ALA A 355 -19.08 -47.77 -5.65
C ALA A 355 -19.97 -47.38 -4.44
N ALA A 356 -21.30 -47.34 -4.63
CA ALA A 356 -22.25 -47.06 -3.56
C ALA A 356 -22.26 -48.19 -2.51
N SER A 357 -22.22 -49.45 -2.97
CA SER A 357 -22.09 -50.63 -2.09
C SER A 357 -20.78 -50.65 -1.30
N LYS A 358 -19.67 -50.12 -1.85
CA LYS A 358 -18.40 -49.98 -1.12
C LYS A 358 -18.46 -48.85 -0.08
N ALA A 359 -19.09 -47.72 -0.41
CA ALA A 359 -19.22 -46.58 0.49
C ALA A 359 -20.13 -46.89 1.70
N ILE A 360 -21.29 -47.53 1.48
CA ILE A 360 -22.23 -47.84 2.56
C ILE A 360 -21.70 -48.92 3.54
N ALA A 361 -20.73 -49.71 3.10
CA ALA A 361 -20.06 -50.73 3.93
C ALA A 361 -18.99 -50.16 4.87
N ILE A 362 -18.68 -48.86 4.80
CA ILE A 362 -17.76 -48.19 5.72
C ILE A 362 -18.49 -48.00 7.07
N PRO A 363 -17.90 -48.43 8.20
CA PRO A 363 -18.48 -48.21 9.53
C PRO A 363 -18.82 -46.73 9.77
N GLY A 364 -20.01 -46.49 10.32
CA GLY A 364 -20.51 -45.14 10.60
C GLY A 364 -21.27 -44.45 9.46
N MET A 365 -21.14 -44.86 8.20
CA MET A 365 -21.86 -44.17 7.11
C MET A 365 -23.38 -44.27 7.25
N VAL A 366 -23.90 -45.47 7.55
CA VAL A 366 -25.34 -45.70 7.79
C VAL A 366 -25.81 -45.01 9.08
N GLU A 367 -24.99 -45.02 10.13
CA GLU A 367 -25.33 -44.42 11.43
C GLU A 367 -25.29 -42.89 11.41
N ALA A 368 -24.49 -42.30 10.52
CA ALA A 368 -24.52 -40.89 10.14
C ALA A 368 -25.71 -40.52 9.23
N GLY A 369 -26.56 -41.48 8.88
CA GLY A 369 -27.82 -41.25 8.15
C GLY A 369 -27.75 -41.36 6.63
N TRP A 370 -26.62 -41.80 6.04
CA TRP A 370 -26.52 -41.98 4.59
C TRP A 370 -27.27 -43.21 4.11
N THR A 371 -28.18 -43.04 3.15
CA THR A 371 -28.90 -44.15 2.53
C THR A 371 -28.23 -44.60 1.22
N MET A 372 -28.56 -45.80 0.77
CA MET A 372 -28.16 -46.28 -0.57
C MET A 372 -28.70 -45.38 -1.70
N ALA A 373 -29.82 -44.69 -1.50
CA ALA A 373 -30.37 -43.78 -2.51
C ALA A 373 -29.48 -42.54 -2.70
N ASP A 374 -28.97 -41.95 -1.62
CA ASP A 374 -28.11 -40.75 -1.66
C ASP A 374 -26.75 -41.07 -2.32
N LEU A 375 -26.21 -42.26 -2.01
CA LEU A 375 -24.97 -42.78 -2.60
C LEU A 375 -25.13 -43.17 -4.08
N LEU A 376 -26.34 -43.58 -4.50
CA LEU A 376 -26.65 -43.81 -5.92
C LEU A 376 -26.91 -42.51 -6.70
N ALA A 377 -27.54 -41.50 -6.08
CA ALA A 377 -27.76 -40.19 -6.69
C ALA A 377 -26.43 -39.46 -6.94
N SER A 378 -25.54 -39.45 -5.95
CA SER A 378 -24.19 -38.85 -6.07
C SER A 378 -23.31 -39.59 -7.08
N THR A 379 -23.39 -40.92 -7.18
CA THR A 379 -22.66 -41.68 -8.22
C THR A 379 -23.30 -41.62 -9.61
N ALA A 380 -24.57 -41.25 -9.75
CA ALA A 380 -25.18 -40.95 -11.05
C ALA A 380 -24.59 -39.67 -11.68
N ALA A 381 -24.40 -38.61 -10.89
CA ALA A 381 -23.77 -37.37 -11.35
C ALA A 381 -22.31 -37.57 -11.83
N ALA A 382 -21.59 -38.55 -11.27
CA ALA A 382 -20.27 -38.95 -11.76
C ALA A 382 -20.34 -39.64 -13.14
N LYS A 383 -21.35 -40.49 -13.38
CA LYS A 383 -21.51 -41.23 -14.63
C LYS A 383 -21.76 -40.33 -15.84
N ASP A 384 -22.53 -39.25 -15.72
CA ASP A 384 -22.75 -38.36 -16.86
C ASP A 384 -21.48 -37.63 -17.30
N ASN A 385 -20.61 -37.23 -16.35
CA ASN A 385 -19.30 -36.65 -16.66
C ASN A 385 -18.40 -37.62 -17.43
N ASP A 386 -18.29 -38.87 -17.00
CA ASP A 386 -17.49 -39.87 -17.71
C ASP A 386 -18.17 -40.36 -19.00
N ARG A 387 -19.50 -40.32 -19.11
CA ARG A 387 -20.22 -40.60 -20.36
C ARG A 387 -19.98 -39.51 -21.40
N GLN A 388 -19.94 -38.24 -20.99
CA GLN A 388 -19.53 -37.12 -21.85
C GLN A 388 -18.06 -37.24 -22.27
N ARG A 389 -17.14 -37.55 -21.35
CA ARG A 389 -15.72 -37.79 -21.70
C ARG A 389 -15.53 -38.92 -22.70
N ASN A 390 -16.19 -40.07 -22.49
CA ASN A 390 -16.07 -41.22 -23.39
C ASN A 390 -16.74 -40.95 -24.75
N HIS A 391 -17.86 -40.22 -24.79
CA HIS A 391 -18.46 -39.78 -26.04
C HIS A 391 -17.53 -38.83 -26.81
N LEU A 392 -17.00 -37.79 -26.16
CA LEU A 392 -16.03 -36.87 -26.75
C LEU A 392 -14.77 -37.60 -27.25
N LYS A 393 -14.25 -38.57 -26.50
CA LYS A 393 -13.13 -39.42 -26.94
C LYS A 393 -13.49 -40.25 -28.17
N SER A 394 -14.71 -40.82 -28.23
CA SER A 394 -15.16 -41.57 -29.41
C SER A 394 -15.34 -40.69 -30.65
N GLU A 395 -15.83 -39.44 -30.49
CA GLU A 395 -15.96 -38.47 -31.57
C GLU A 395 -14.60 -38.00 -32.07
N LEU A 396 -13.65 -37.68 -31.18
CA LEU A 396 -12.29 -37.31 -31.54
C LEU A 396 -11.57 -38.45 -32.29
N LEU A 397 -11.71 -39.70 -31.86
CA LEU A 397 -11.17 -40.86 -32.58
C LEU A 397 -11.88 -41.09 -33.93
N ASN A 398 -13.18 -40.79 -34.03
CA ASN A 398 -13.91 -40.79 -35.30
C ASN A 398 -13.37 -39.72 -36.27
N ILE A 399 -13.06 -38.53 -35.77
CA ILE A 399 -12.51 -37.41 -36.56
C ILE A 399 -11.09 -37.74 -37.01
N VAL A 400 -10.23 -38.24 -36.13
CA VAL A 400 -8.86 -38.69 -36.47
C VAL A 400 -8.91 -39.75 -37.56
N ARG A 401 -9.69 -40.83 -37.38
CA ARG A 401 -9.85 -41.86 -38.42
C ARG A 401 -10.37 -41.30 -39.74
N LYS A 402 -11.37 -40.42 -39.72
CA LYS A 402 -11.90 -39.78 -40.95
C LYS A 402 -10.87 -38.88 -41.64
N ILE A 403 -9.92 -38.31 -40.90
CA ILE A 403 -8.79 -37.55 -41.45
C ILE A 403 -7.75 -38.51 -42.03
N GLU A 404 -7.35 -39.55 -41.29
CA GLU A 404 -6.43 -40.61 -41.73
C GLU A 404 -6.92 -41.28 -43.02
N GLU A 405 -8.22 -41.55 -43.14
CA GLU A 405 -8.88 -42.14 -44.32
C GLU A 405 -8.84 -41.24 -45.57
N GLN A 406 -8.60 -39.92 -45.46
CA GLN A 406 -8.54 -39.02 -46.62
C GLN A 406 -7.37 -39.35 -47.55
N HIS A 407 -7.60 -39.30 -48.86
CA HIS A 407 -6.56 -39.53 -49.87
C HIS A 407 -5.39 -38.55 -49.75
N PHE A 408 -5.63 -37.32 -49.30
CA PHE A 408 -4.60 -36.28 -49.10
C PHE A 408 -3.90 -36.34 -47.74
N ALA A 409 -4.26 -37.27 -46.85
CA ALA A 409 -3.55 -37.50 -45.59
C ALA A 409 -2.31 -38.40 -45.73
N TRP A 410 -1.99 -38.88 -46.94
CA TRP A 410 -0.85 -39.75 -47.19
C TRP A 410 0.51 -39.26 -46.62
N PRO A 411 0.86 -37.94 -46.61
CA PRO A 411 2.14 -37.47 -46.06
C PRO A 411 2.23 -37.57 -44.52
N PHE A 412 1.14 -37.94 -43.85
CA PHE A 412 1.04 -38.07 -42.40
C PHE A 412 0.80 -39.52 -41.96
N ARG A 413 0.64 -40.46 -42.90
CA ARG A 413 0.49 -41.90 -42.60
C ARG A 413 1.83 -42.58 -42.34
N GLU A 414 2.85 -42.20 -43.11
CA GLU A 414 4.24 -42.65 -42.97
C GLU A 414 5.16 -41.43 -43.04
N PRO A 415 6.22 -41.34 -42.20
CA PRO A 415 7.15 -40.21 -42.25
C PRO A 415 8.02 -40.28 -43.51
N VAL A 416 8.11 -39.18 -44.24
CA VAL A 416 8.92 -39.06 -45.47
C VAL A 416 10.41 -39.25 -45.14
N ASP A 417 11.10 -40.10 -45.91
CA ASP A 417 12.54 -40.32 -45.72
C ASP A 417 13.36 -39.10 -46.18
N THR A 418 14.01 -38.45 -45.21
CA THR A 418 14.91 -37.30 -45.40
C THR A 418 16.14 -37.60 -46.26
N ASN A 419 16.45 -38.88 -46.52
CA ASN A 419 17.53 -39.26 -47.44
C ASN A 419 17.11 -39.13 -48.92
N GLU A 420 15.83 -39.35 -49.23
CA GLU A 420 15.28 -39.27 -50.59
C GLU A 420 14.86 -37.84 -50.96
N VAL A 421 14.22 -37.10 -50.04
CA VAL A 421 13.71 -35.74 -50.27
C VAL A 421 14.35 -34.75 -49.29
N LYS A 422 15.51 -34.22 -49.66
CA LYS A 422 16.38 -33.41 -48.78
C LYS A 422 15.87 -31.98 -48.54
N ASP A 423 15.03 -31.49 -49.44
CA ASP A 423 14.38 -30.18 -49.44
C ASP A 423 13.02 -30.16 -48.71
N TYR A 424 12.54 -31.33 -48.24
CA TYR A 424 11.22 -31.48 -47.59
C TYR A 424 10.96 -30.49 -46.45
N LEU A 425 11.98 -30.20 -45.64
CA LEU A 425 11.88 -29.28 -44.50
C LEU A 425 11.86 -27.79 -44.91
N GLU A 426 12.44 -27.43 -46.05
CA GLU A 426 12.42 -26.05 -46.57
C GLU A 426 11.07 -25.74 -47.23
N VAL A 427 10.53 -26.67 -48.02
CA VAL A 427 9.22 -26.52 -48.68
C VAL A 427 8.09 -26.39 -47.66
N PHE A 428 8.15 -27.11 -46.53
CA PHE A 428 7.13 -27.06 -45.48
C PHE A 428 6.99 -25.68 -44.82
N LEU A 429 8.10 -24.94 -44.69
CA LEU A 429 8.09 -23.55 -44.19
C LEU A 429 7.38 -22.59 -45.16
N GLN A 430 7.48 -22.85 -46.47
CA GLN A 430 6.96 -21.96 -47.50
C GLN A 430 5.47 -22.16 -47.80
N TRP A 431 4.94 -23.39 -47.63
CA TRP A 431 3.52 -23.70 -47.88
C TRP A 431 2.54 -23.17 -46.82
N CYS A 432 2.98 -22.88 -45.59
CA CYS A 432 2.11 -22.38 -44.53
C CYS A 432 1.52 -20.97 -44.78
N CYS A 433 1.91 -20.28 -45.85
CA CYS A 433 1.63 -18.84 -46.03
C CYS A 433 0.60 -18.46 -47.11
N PHE A 434 0.04 -19.36 -47.94
CA PHE A 434 -0.84 -18.91 -49.05
C PHE A 434 -2.10 -19.75 -49.37
N ASN A 435 -3.17 -19.00 -49.71
CA ASN A 435 -4.44 -19.37 -50.33
C ASN A 435 -5.37 -20.41 -49.65
N SER A 436 -6.46 -19.89 -49.07
CA SER A 436 -7.77 -20.57 -49.02
C SER A 436 -8.87 -19.64 -49.52
N LYS A 437 -9.14 -19.66 -50.84
CA LYS A 437 -10.27 -18.97 -51.50
C LYS A 437 -11.37 -19.97 -51.89
N SER A 438 -11.98 -20.65 -50.93
CA SER A 438 -13.08 -21.60 -51.23
C SER A 438 -14.02 -21.99 -50.09
N VAL A 439 -13.82 -21.54 -48.84
CA VAL A 439 -14.67 -21.93 -47.69
C VAL A 439 -15.17 -20.70 -46.93
N ILE A 440 -16.31 -20.15 -47.37
CA ILE A 440 -16.93 -18.93 -46.79
C ILE A 440 -18.23 -19.27 -46.04
N GLN A 441 -19.12 -20.11 -46.58
CA GLN A 441 -20.49 -20.28 -46.02
C GLN A 441 -20.57 -20.98 -44.66
N GLU A 442 -19.81 -22.05 -44.40
CA GLU A 442 -19.90 -22.75 -43.09
C GLU A 442 -19.22 -21.99 -41.95
N LYS A 443 -18.17 -21.22 -42.25
CA LYS A 443 -17.47 -20.41 -41.24
C LYS A 443 -18.36 -19.31 -40.68
N GLU A 444 -19.25 -18.73 -41.51
CA GLU A 444 -20.21 -17.74 -41.04
C GLU A 444 -21.21 -18.33 -40.04
N VAL A 445 -21.69 -19.57 -40.23
CA VAL A 445 -22.62 -20.22 -39.28
C VAL A 445 -21.93 -20.54 -37.95
N VAL A 446 -20.72 -21.11 -37.98
CA VAL A 446 -19.97 -21.40 -36.74
C VAL A 446 -19.53 -20.11 -36.05
N ALA A 447 -19.11 -19.09 -36.80
CA ALA A 447 -18.82 -17.76 -36.25
C ALA A 447 -20.08 -17.11 -35.67
N LEU A 448 -21.24 -17.19 -36.32
CA LEU A 448 -22.51 -16.72 -35.77
C LEU A 448 -22.87 -17.48 -34.49
N LEU A 449 -22.75 -18.81 -34.45
CA LEU A 449 -23.11 -19.59 -33.26
C LEU A 449 -22.16 -19.30 -32.08
N VAL A 450 -20.85 -19.17 -32.31
CA VAL A 450 -19.88 -18.75 -31.28
C VAL A 450 -20.10 -17.30 -30.87
N PHE A 451 -20.33 -16.39 -31.81
CA PHE A 451 -20.63 -14.97 -31.53
C PHE A 451 -21.97 -14.83 -30.79
N THR A 452 -22.98 -15.62 -31.15
CA THR A 452 -24.30 -15.64 -30.51
C THR A 452 -24.23 -16.27 -29.13
N PHE A 453 -23.42 -17.31 -28.92
CA PHE A 453 -23.17 -17.88 -27.59
C PHE A 453 -22.38 -16.90 -26.69
N ILE A 454 -21.36 -16.23 -27.23
CA ILE A 454 -20.63 -15.16 -26.54
C ILE A 454 -21.57 -13.98 -26.24
N PHE A 455 -22.41 -13.57 -27.20
CA PHE A 455 -23.38 -12.49 -27.05
C PHE A 455 -24.45 -12.84 -26.01
N LEU A 456 -25.03 -14.04 -26.03
CA LEU A 456 -25.96 -14.52 -24.99
C LEU A 456 -25.28 -14.63 -23.62
N LYS A 457 -24.03 -15.09 -23.56
CA LYS A 457 -23.29 -15.15 -22.29
C LYS A 457 -22.95 -13.75 -21.75
N ILE A 458 -22.65 -12.80 -22.62
CA ILE A 458 -22.52 -11.37 -22.27
C ILE A 458 -23.89 -10.85 -21.81
N TRP A 459 -24.95 -11.01 -22.60
CA TRP A 459 -26.32 -10.56 -22.32
C TRP A 459 -26.87 -11.07 -20.98
N THR A 460 -26.60 -12.34 -20.64
CA THR A 460 -27.00 -12.94 -19.35
C THR A 460 -26.06 -12.62 -18.18
N SER A 461 -24.83 -12.15 -18.45
CA SER A 461 -23.87 -11.72 -17.40
C SER A 461 -23.92 -10.21 -17.13
N VAL A 462 -24.31 -9.41 -18.12
CA VAL A 462 -24.47 -7.95 -18.03
C VAL A 462 -25.73 -7.64 -17.22
N LYS A 463 -25.56 -7.67 -15.90
CA LYS A 463 -26.48 -7.02 -14.97
C LYS A 463 -26.57 -5.52 -15.28
N PRO A 464 -27.73 -4.87 -15.08
CA PRO A 464 -27.90 -3.46 -15.40
C PRO A 464 -26.84 -2.56 -14.73
N LEU A 465 -26.46 -1.51 -15.46
CA LEU A 465 -25.34 -0.63 -15.14
C LEU A 465 -25.61 0.11 -13.81
N ARG A 466 -24.84 -0.22 -12.76
CA ARG A 466 -25.20 0.09 -11.36
C ARG A 466 -25.08 1.56 -10.95
N ILE A 467 -24.23 2.34 -11.60
CA ILE A 467 -24.07 3.78 -11.30
C ILE A 467 -25.34 4.51 -11.74
N ASP A 468 -25.93 5.34 -10.90
CA ASP A 468 -26.92 6.31 -11.35
C ASP A 468 -26.22 7.51 -12.00
N THR A 469 -26.63 7.83 -13.23
CA THR A 469 -26.06 8.92 -14.04
C THR A 469 -27.10 10.01 -14.32
N SER A 470 -28.20 10.01 -13.56
CA SER A 470 -29.06 11.18 -13.39
C SER A 470 -28.55 12.09 -12.26
N THR A 471 -27.82 11.52 -11.30
CA THR A 471 -27.27 12.20 -10.12
C THR A 471 -25.75 12.43 -10.20
N LEU A 472 -24.97 11.54 -10.82
CA LEU A 472 -23.52 11.70 -11.01
C LEU A 472 -23.21 12.28 -12.41
N PRO A 473 -22.52 13.43 -12.52
CA PRO A 473 -22.12 13.99 -13.82
C PRO A 473 -20.97 13.19 -14.45
N GLY A 474 -20.80 13.30 -15.78
CA GLY A 474 -19.73 12.62 -16.50
C GLY A 474 -19.80 12.73 -18.03
N PRO A 475 -18.84 12.12 -18.75
CA PRO A 475 -18.76 12.12 -20.20
C PRO A 475 -19.91 11.33 -20.85
N LYS A 476 -20.22 11.61 -22.12
CA LYS A 476 -21.38 11.03 -22.82
C LYS A 476 -21.43 9.50 -22.75
N HIS A 477 -22.50 8.96 -22.17
CA HIS A 477 -22.71 7.51 -22.08
C HIS A 477 -23.49 6.99 -23.30
N TYR A 478 -22.95 5.98 -23.96
CA TYR A 478 -23.63 5.23 -25.00
C TYR A 478 -24.33 3.99 -24.41
N PHE A 479 -25.43 3.56 -25.03
CA PHE A 479 -26.16 2.36 -24.61
C PHE A 479 -25.25 1.12 -24.69
N PHE A 480 -25.32 0.23 -23.69
CA PHE A 480 -24.39 -0.87 -23.37
C PHE A 480 -22.91 -0.49 -23.14
N ILE A 481 -22.26 0.26 -24.03
CA ILE A 481 -20.80 0.50 -23.96
C ILE A 481 -20.39 1.66 -23.04
N GLY A 482 -21.32 2.48 -22.56
CA GLY A 482 -21.05 3.55 -21.59
C GLY A 482 -20.09 4.60 -22.15
N TYR A 483 -19.04 4.97 -21.40
CA TYR A 483 -17.98 5.88 -21.88
C TYR A 483 -16.72 5.15 -22.39
N LEU A 484 -16.81 3.83 -22.67
CA LEU A 484 -15.68 3.05 -23.21
C LEU A 484 -15.03 3.65 -24.47
N PRO A 485 -15.74 4.31 -25.41
CA PRO A 485 -15.08 5.01 -26.54
C PRO A 485 -14.10 6.10 -26.10
N ASP A 486 -14.42 6.86 -25.05
CA ASP A 486 -13.56 7.90 -24.51
C ASP A 486 -12.38 7.28 -23.74
N VAL A 487 -12.61 6.19 -23.00
CA VAL A 487 -11.50 5.40 -22.40
C VAL A 487 -10.52 4.95 -23.47
N LEU A 488 -11.00 4.31 -24.55
CA LEU A 488 -10.14 3.82 -25.63
C LEU A 488 -9.43 4.94 -26.40
N LYS A 489 -10.10 6.09 -26.59
CA LYS A 489 -9.54 7.25 -27.30
C LYS A 489 -8.45 7.96 -26.50
N PHE A 490 -8.62 8.10 -25.19
CA PHE A 490 -7.75 8.92 -24.34
C PHE A 490 -6.86 8.08 -23.40
N TRP A 491 -6.80 6.75 -23.56
CA TRP A 491 -6.05 5.85 -22.67
C TRP A 491 -4.57 6.21 -22.50
N GLY A 492 -3.89 6.54 -23.60
CA GLY A 492 -2.48 6.92 -23.57
C GLY A 492 -2.18 8.26 -22.88
N ASP A 493 -3.22 9.02 -22.52
CA ASP A 493 -3.12 10.31 -21.83
C ASP A 493 -4.17 10.42 -20.69
N TRP A 494 -4.45 9.29 -20.04
CA TRP A 494 -5.51 9.16 -19.03
C TRP A 494 -5.42 10.19 -17.87
N PRO A 495 -4.24 10.56 -17.33
CA PRO A 495 -4.14 11.54 -16.25
C PRO A 495 -4.57 12.95 -16.67
N ASN A 496 -4.25 13.37 -17.90
CA ASN A 496 -4.69 14.66 -18.44
C ASN A 496 -6.18 14.62 -18.82
N TYR A 497 -6.67 13.52 -19.41
CA TYR A 497 -8.09 13.35 -19.71
C TYR A 497 -8.95 13.43 -18.45
N THR A 498 -8.60 12.69 -17.38
CA THR A 498 -9.33 12.72 -16.10
C THR A 498 -9.28 14.11 -15.47
N THR A 499 -8.12 14.78 -15.46
CA THR A 499 -7.97 16.19 -15.04
C THR A 499 -8.89 17.12 -15.83
N SER A 500 -9.01 16.95 -17.14
CA SER A 500 -9.90 17.76 -17.98
C SER A 500 -11.39 17.50 -17.70
N GLN A 501 -11.77 16.30 -17.25
CA GLN A 501 -13.15 16.01 -16.84
C GLN A 501 -13.50 16.66 -15.50
N PHE A 502 -12.58 16.75 -14.53
CA PHE A 502 -12.82 17.51 -13.30
C PHE A 502 -13.11 19.00 -13.59
N LYS A 503 -12.40 19.60 -14.57
CA LYS A 503 -12.68 20.98 -15.02
C LYS A 503 -14.02 21.17 -15.76
N ARG A 504 -14.65 20.08 -16.24
CA ARG A 504 -15.94 20.12 -16.98
C ARG A 504 -17.15 19.72 -16.14
N HIS A 505 -16.97 18.71 -15.29
CA HIS A 505 -18.04 18.05 -14.53
C HIS A 505 -17.98 18.36 -13.03
N GLY A 506 -16.98 19.12 -12.58
CA GLY A 506 -16.77 19.45 -11.17
C GLY A 506 -15.99 18.39 -10.42
N LYS A 507 -16.00 18.51 -9.09
CA LYS A 507 -15.05 17.86 -8.18
C LYS A 507 -15.19 16.34 -8.02
N THR A 508 -16.26 15.75 -8.55
CA THR A 508 -16.47 14.30 -8.59
C THR A 508 -17.38 14.00 -9.77
N TRP A 509 -16.98 13.03 -10.58
CA TRP A 509 -17.67 12.62 -11.80
C TRP A 509 -17.51 11.10 -11.97
N GLY A 510 -18.25 10.50 -12.89
CA GLY A 510 -18.03 9.08 -13.19
C GLY A 510 -18.64 8.63 -14.50
N GLY A 511 -18.69 7.32 -14.68
CA GLY A 511 -19.36 6.78 -15.85
C GLY A 511 -19.53 5.27 -15.84
N LYS A 512 -20.47 4.83 -16.68
CA LYS A 512 -20.81 3.42 -16.89
C LYS A 512 -19.79 2.74 -17.81
N LEU A 513 -19.43 1.49 -17.50
CA LEU A 513 -18.66 0.62 -18.40
C LEU A 513 -19.32 -0.77 -18.48
N PRO A 514 -19.10 -1.54 -19.56
CA PRO A 514 -19.52 -2.93 -19.62
C PRO A 514 -18.91 -3.74 -18.46
N ASN A 515 -19.72 -4.54 -17.77
CA ASN A 515 -19.22 -5.51 -16.80
C ASN A 515 -18.72 -6.77 -17.54
N ILE A 516 -17.52 -6.67 -18.12
CA ILE A 516 -16.88 -7.69 -18.97
C ILE A 516 -15.38 -7.72 -18.63
N GLY A 517 -14.77 -8.90 -18.56
CA GLY A 517 -13.34 -9.05 -18.26
C GLY A 517 -12.92 -8.67 -16.83
N GLY A 518 -13.90 -8.52 -15.93
CA GLY A 518 -13.71 -8.07 -14.55
C GLY A 518 -14.13 -6.61 -14.30
N VAL A 519 -14.17 -5.76 -15.35
CA VAL A 519 -14.51 -4.32 -15.27
C VAL A 519 -15.77 -4.08 -14.41
N PRO A 520 -15.77 -3.13 -13.45
CA PRO A 520 -16.70 -3.16 -12.31
C PRO A 520 -18.15 -2.77 -12.64
N GLY A 521 -18.46 -2.45 -13.89
CA GLY A 521 -19.73 -1.82 -14.32
C GLY A 521 -19.68 -0.29 -14.39
N GLY A 522 -18.59 0.32 -13.91
CA GLY A 522 -18.34 1.76 -13.97
C GLY A 522 -17.36 2.24 -12.91
N TYR A 523 -16.80 3.43 -13.11
CA TYR A 523 -15.92 4.10 -12.14
C TYR A 523 -16.47 5.46 -11.73
N VAL A 524 -16.17 5.85 -10.49
CA VAL A 524 -16.33 7.21 -9.96
C VAL A 524 -14.94 7.78 -9.68
N TYR A 525 -14.66 8.98 -10.17
CA TYR A 525 -13.36 9.65 -10.07
C TYR A 525 -13.47 10.79 -9.07
N ILE A 526 -12.60 10.80 -8.05
CA ILE A 526 -12.59 11.80 -6.99
C ILE A 526 -11.26 12.57 -6.91
N ASN A 527 -11.35 13.86 -6.61
CA ASN A 527 -10.21 14.70 -6.28
C ASN A 527 -10.38 15.51 -4.97
N GLN A 528 -11.54 15.43 -4.31
CA GLN A 528 -11.82 16.17 -3.08
C GLN A 528 -11.06 15.60 -1.87
N VAL A 529 -10.33 16.46 -1.16
CA VAL A 529 -9.60 16.14 0.10
C VAL A 529 -10.46 15.35 1.08
N GLN A 530 -11.74 15.70 1.24
CA GLN A 530 -12.64 15.03 2.18
C GLN A 530 -13.09 13.64 1.70
N ASN A 531 -13.34 13.44 0.40
CA ASN A 531 -13.63 12.11 -0.16
C ASN A 531 -12.39 11.21 -0.09
N ILE A 532 -11.20 11.76 -0.34
CA ILE A 532 -9.91 11.08 -0.23
C ILE A 532 -9.65 10.64 1.22
N LYS A 533 -10.01 11.48 2.20
CA LYS A 533 -9.97 11.14 3.64
C LYS A 533 -10.95 10.03 4.02
N ASP A 534 -12.16 10.01 3.44
CA ASP A 534 -13.11 8.91 3.64
C ASP A 534 -12.55 7.57 3.15
N VAL A 535 -12.08 7.53 1.89
CA VAL A 535 -11.57 6.31 1.24
C VAL A 535 -10.29 5.78 1.92
N LEU A 536 -9.37 6.68 2.31
CA LEU A 536 -8.06 6.28 2.83
C LEU A 536 -8.00 6.15 4.36
N LEU A 537 -8.91 6.78 5.12
CA LEU A 537 -8.87 6.76 6.59
C LEU A 537 -10.23 6.44 7.23
N ASP A 538 -11.25 7.28 7.02
CA ASP A 538 -12.44 7.27 7.90
C ASP A 538 -13.32 6.02 7.68
N ASN A 539 -13.43 5.55 6.43
CA ASN A 539 -14.19 4.35 6.05
C ASN A 539 -13.31 3.22 5.46
N PHE A 540 -11.98 3.28 5.66
CA PHE A 540 -10.95 2.39 5.05
C PHE A 540 -11.37 0.93 4.85
N ASP A 541 -11.86 0.24 5.88
CA ASP A 541 -12.22 -1.18 5.81
C ASP A 541 -13.38 -1.49 4.83
N SER A 542 -14.13 -0.48 4.40
CA SER A 542 -15.22 -0.57 3.40
C SER A 542 -14.72 -0.65 1.95
N TYR A 543 -13.42 -0.44 1.72
CA TYR A 543 -12.79 -0.40 0.40
C TYR A 543 -11.70 -1.48 0.26
N GLU A 544 -11.37 -1.87 -0.98
CA GLU A 544 -10.33 -2.87 -1.33
C GLU A 544 -9.68 -2.56 -2.68
N LYS A 545 -8.56 -3.23 -3.01
CA LYS A 545 -7.96 -3.25 -4.36
C LYS A 545 -8.75 -4.12 -5.34
N GLY A 546 -9.53 -5.08 -4.87
CA GLY A 546 -10.55 -5.81 -5.64
C GLY A 546 -10.04 -6.78 -6.72
N ASP A 547 -10.95 -7.64 -7.19
CA ASP A 547 -10.66 -8.78 -8.08
C ASP A 547 -9.92 -8.41 -9.37
N ILE A 548 -10.15 -7.21 -9.92
CA ILE A 548 -9.52 -6.75 -11.18
C ILE A 548 -8.03 -6.54 -10.98
N TRP A 549 -7.63 -5.91 -9.87
CA TRP A 549 -6.24 -5.59 -9.59
C TRP A 549 -5.43 -6.87 -9.38
N GLN A 550 -6.00 -7.84 -8.67
CA GLN A 550 -5.45 -9.19 -8.53
C GLN A 550 -5.43 -9.95 -9.86
N ASN A 551 -6.48 -9.85 -10.68
CA ASN A 551 -6.50 -10.50 -11.99
C ASN A 551 -5.48 -9.92 -12.98
N VAL A 552 -5.25 -8.61 -12.99
CA VAL A 552 -4.36 -7.96 -13.95
C VAL A 552 -2.89 -8.11 -13.54
N LEU A 553 -2.57 -7.86 -12.26
CA LEU A 553 -1.18 -7.80 -11.76
C LEU A 553 -0.73 -9.04 -11.00
N GLY A 554 -1.65 -9.86 -10.47
CA GLY A 554 -1.32 -11.03 -9.64
C GLY A 554 -0.59 -12.15 -10.38
N GLU A 555 -0.54 -12.14 -11.72
CA GLU A 555 0.35 -13.03 -12.47
C GLU A 555 1.83 -12.66 -12.28
N VAL A 556 2.14 -11.37 -12.14
CA VAL A 556 3.52 -10.86 -11.98
C VAL A 556 3.83 -10.63 -10.50
N LEU A 557 3.01 -9.84 -9.82
CA LEU A 557 3.17 -9.41 -8.42
C LEU A 557 2.61 -10.41 -7.39
N GLY A 558 1.91 -11.45 -7.84
CA GLY A 558 1.39 -12.52 -6.98
C GLY A 558 0.55 -12.01 -5.80
N THR A 559 0.91 -12.47 -4.62
CA THR A 559 0.31 -12.18 -3.32
C THR A 559 0.98 -11.04 -2.55
N GLY A 560 1.95 -10.34 -3.16
CA GLY A 560 2.69 -9.27 -2.50
C GLY A 560 1.85 -8.03 -2.15
N ILE A 561 2.43 -7.13 -1.35
CA ILE A 561 1.74 -6.05 -0.61
C ILE A 561 0.85 -5.11 -1.46
N PHE A 562 1.11 -4.97 -2.76
CA PHE A 562 0.27 -4.16 -3.65
C PHE A 562 -0.96 -4.88 -4.21
N ALA A 563 -0.98 -6.21 -4.21
CA ALA A 563 -2.06 -7.04 -4.76
C ALA A 563 -3.10 -7.47 -3.70
N VAL A 564 -2.67 -7.70 -2.47
CA VAL A 564 -3.53 -8.23 -1.39
C VAL A 564 -4.21 -7.16 -0.53
N ASP A 565 -5.27 -7.59 0.15
CA ASP A 565 -6.04 -6.86 1.16
C ASP A 565 -6.09 -7.66 2.48
N GLY A 566 -6.82 -7.13 3.48
CA GLY A 566 -7.13 -7.87 4.71
C GLY A 566 -5.89 -8.22 5.53
N ASP A 567 -5.88 -9.41 6.13
CA ASP A 567 -4.83 -9.83 7.06
C ASP A 567 -3.51 -10.22 6.40
N VAL A 568 -3.53 -10.68 5.13
CA VAL A 568 -2.31 -10.92 4.34
C VAL A 568 -1.60 -9.58 4.06
N TRP A 569 -2.37 -8.53 3.72
CA TRP A 569 -1.81 -7.18 3.62
C TRP A 569 -1.25 -6.69 4.96
N LYS A 570 -1.95 -6.90 6.09
CA LYS A 570 -1.46 -6.52 7.44
C LYS A 570 -0.16 -7.26 7.79
N PHE A 571 -0.02 -8.53 7.42
CA PHE A 571 1.17 -9.35 7.61
C PHE A 571 2.38 -8.74 6.89
N HIS A 572 2.30 -8.56 5.58
CA HIS A 572 3.36 -7.91 4.79
C HIS A 572 3.69 -6.51 5.33
N ARG A 573 2.65 -5.72 5.63
CA ARG A 573 2.76 -4.36 6.15
C ARG A 573 3.49 -4.31 7.50
N LYS A 574 3.23 -5.26 8.40
CA LYS A 574 3.92 -5.39 9.70
C LYS A 574 5.40 -5.68 9.47
N LEU A 575 5.75 -6.74 8.74
CA LEU A 575 7.14 -7.13 8.50
C LEU A 575 7.94 -6.02 7.79
N MET A 576 7.41 -5.48 6.69
CA MET A 576 8.07 -4.39 5.95
C MET A 576 8.26 -3.11 6.78
N SER A 577 7.41 -2.85 7.80
CA SER A 577 7.56 -1.65 8.62
C SER A 577 8.83 -1.62 9.47
N HIS A 578 9.41 -2.79 9.78
CA HIS A 578 10.68 -2.89 10.53
C HIS A 578 11.90 -2.44 9.70
N MET A 579 11.82 -2.47 8.37
CA MET A 579 12.92 -2.04 7.50
C MET A 579 13.26 -0.57 7.67
N PHE A 580 12.25 0.32 7.67
CA PHE A 580 12.40 1.77 7.59
C PHE A 580 12.84 2.44 8.90
N SER A 581 13.66 1.72 9.67
CA SER A 581 14.44 2.21 10.80
C SER A 581 15.48 3.26 10.39
N ARG A 582 15.89 4.12 11.32
CA ARG A 582 16.96 5.11 11.09
C ARG A 582 18.30 4.45 10.70
N LYS A 583 18.57 3.21 11.11
CA LYS A 583 19.77 2.44 10.70
C LYS A 583 19.75 2.15 9.19
N LEU A 584 18.64 1.66 8.66
CA LEU A 584 18.55 1.35 7.22
C LEU A 584 18.50 2.62 6.37
N LEU A 585 17.87 3.69 6.86
CA LEU A 585 17.91 4.99 6.17
C LEU A 585 19.34 5.55 6.10
N LYS A 586 20.18 5.34 7.13
CA LYS A 586 21.62 5.66 7.05
C LYS A 586 22.36 4.81 6.01
N LYS A 587 22.21 3.46 6.03
CA LYS A 587 22.79 2.61 4.97
C LYS A 587 22.34 3.05 3.58
N SER A 588 21.05 3.37 3.40
CA SER A 588 20.52 3.85 2.12
C SER A 588 21.10 5.19 1.67
N ALA A 589 21.47 6.08 2.60
CA ALA A 589 22.16 7.32 2.26
C ALA A 589 23.61 7.05 1.80
N GLU A 590 24.32 6.20 2.55
CA GLU A 590 25.71 5.79 2.26
C GLU A 590 25.81 5.07 0.90
N VAL A 591 24.93 4.10 0.64
CA VAL A 591 24.83 3.38 -0.64
C VAL A 591 24.46 4.34 -1.78
N THR A 592 23.49 5.24 -1.57
CA THR A 592 23.12 6.22 -2.61
C THR A 592 24.28 7.18 -2.92
N LYS A 593 25.05 7.62 -1.92
CA LYS A 593 26.29 8.40 -2.14
C LYS A 593 27.30 7.61 -2.98
N LYS A 594 27.58 6.35 -2.62
CA LYS A 594 28.47 5.43 -3.36
C LYS A 594 28.07 5.29 -4.84
N LYS A 595 26.79 4.97 -5.14
CA LYS A 595 26.30 4.83 -6.53
C LYS A 595 26.35 6.15 -7.31
N LEU A 596 26.04 7.29 -6.68
CA LEU A 596 26.13 8.60 -7.32
C LEU A 596 27.59 9.01 -7.63
N GLN A 597 28.55 8.63 -6.78
CA GLN A 597 29.97 8.82 -7.06
C GLN A 597 30.44 8.00 -8.27
N GLN A 598 29.92 6.78 -8.47
CA GLN A 598 30.19 5.98 -9.68
C GLN A 598 29.63 6.67 -10.94
N VAL A 599 28.45 7.29 -10.87
CA VAL A 599 27.86 8.06 -11.98
C VAL A 599 28.66 9.35 -12.27
N ILE A 600 29.16 10.04 -11.25
CA ILE A 600 30.09 11.17 -11.44
C ILE A 600 31.38 10.71 -12.14
N LYS A 601 31.94 9.55 -11.77
CA LYS A 601 33.11 8.98 -12.44
C LYS A 601 32.83 8.64 -13.91
N LEU A 602 31.67 8.05 -14.22
CA LEU A 602 31.23 7.83 -15.61
C LEU A 602 31.13 9.14 -16.41
N PHE A 603 30.65 10.23 -15.78
CA PHE A 603 30.58 11.54 -16.44
C PHE A 603 31.97 12.19 -16.62
N GLN A 604 32.91 11.95 -15.70
CA GLN A 604 34.31 12.37 -15.85
C GLN A 604 34.96 11.66 -17.04
N GLU A 605 34.90 10.33 -17.08
CA GLU A 605 35.43 9.50 -18.19
C GLU A 605 34.82 9.92 -19.54
N LYS A 606 33.50 10.14 -19.60
CA LYS A 606 32.82 10.59 -20.83
C LYS A 606 33.13 12.04 -21.22
N THR A 607 33.62 12.88 -20.32
CA THR A 607 34.12 14.24 -20.67
C THR A 607 35.62 14.31 -20.97
N GLU A 608 36.36 13.22 -20.76
CA GLU A 608 37.74 13.09 -21.24
C GLU A 608 37.79 12.68 -22.73
N GLU A 609 36.72 12.03 -23.23
CA GLU A 609 36.50 11.80 -24.67
C GLU A 609 36.06 13.06 -25.44
N GLY A 610 35.55 14.10 -24.76
CA GLY A 610 35.17 15.39 -25.35
C GLY A 610 34.41 16.33 -24.41
N ASP A 611 34.43 17.64 -24.69
CA ASP A 611 33.86 18.68 -23.80
C ASP A 611 32.35 18.54 -23.49
N SER A 612 31.61 17.77 -24.28
CA SER A 612 30.21 17.47 -24.04
C SER A 612 29.81 16.11 -24.61
N PHE A 613 28.97 15.38 -23.88
CA PHE A 613 28.29 14.17 -24.34
C PHE A 613 26.79 14.23 -24.04
N GLU A 614 25.98 13.40 -24.68
CA GLU A 614 24.54 13.26 -24.41
C GLU A 614 24.25 11.86 -23.85
N ILE A 615 23.40 11.77 -22.83
CA ILE A 615 23.03 10.51 -22.17
C ILE A 615 21.56 10.55 -21.73
N ASP A 616 20.87 9.41 -21.75
CA ASP A 616 19.55 9.31 -21.12
C ASP A 616 19.71 9.32 -19.59
N ILE A 617 19.38 10.45 -18.95
CA ILE A 617 19.47 10.55 -17.48
C ILE A 617 18.38 9.72 -16.79
N GLN A 618 17.28 9.39 -17.48
CA GLN A 618 16.25 8.48 -16.95
C GLN A 618 16.82 7.06 -16.80
N ASP A 619 17.56 6.53 -17.78
CA ASP A 619 18.23 5.22 -17.67
C ASP A 619 19.17 5.18 -16.45
N ILE A 620 19.99 6.22 -16.30
CA ILE A 620 20.89 6.38 -15.14
C ILE A 620 20.11 6.36 -13.82
N PHE A 621 18.96 7.03 -13.72
CA PHE A 621 18.13 6.99 -12.50
C PHE A 621 17.47 5.62 -12.26
N PHE A 622 17.03 4.91 -13.31
CA PHE A 622 16.52 3.54 -13.17
C PHE A 622 17.62 2.56 -12.72
N ARG A 623 18.87 2.77 -13.14
CA ARG A 623 20.04 1.94 -12.76
C ARG A 623 20.51 2.24 -11.33
N ILE A 624 20.72 3.51 -10.96
CA ILE A 624 21.04 3.90 -9.57
C ILE A 624 19.99 3.36 -8.59
N THR A 625 18.70 3.56 -8.88
CA THR A 625 17.63 3.18 -7.94
C THR A 625 17.41 1.67 -7.86
N PHE A 626 17.72 0.92 -8.92
CA PHE A 626 17.82 -0.55 -8.90
C PHE A 626 18.96 -1.01 -7.99
N ASP A 627 20.18 -0.48 -8.17
CA ASP A 627 21.35 -0.84 -7.37
C ASP A 627 21.12 -0.52 -5.87
N VAL A 628 20.63 0.69 -5.57
CA VAL A 628 20.27 1.10 -4.19
C VAL A 628 19.18 0.19 -3.62
N THR A 629 18.13 -0.13 -4.37
CA THR A 629 17.06 -1.02 -3.88
C THR A 629 17.58 -2.42 -3.60
N SER A 630 18.49 -2.94 -4.43
CA SER A 630 19.11 -4.26 -4.28
C SER A 630 20.04 -4.35 -3.06
N GLU A 631 20.97 -3.40 -2.92
CA GLU A 631 21.98 -3.36 -1.85
C GLU A 631 21.41 -3.00 -0.47
N VAL A 632 20.35 -2.17 -0.43
CA VAL A 632 19.65 -1.79 0.81
C VAL A 632 18.57 -2.80 1.19
N THR A 633 17.76 -3.25 0.23
CA THR A 633 16.51 -3.97 0.53
C THR A 633 16.65 -5.49 0.40
N LEU A 634 17.51 -5.99 -0.49
CA LEU A 634 17.76 -7.43 -0.68
C LEU A 634 19.11 -7.90 -0.10
N GLY A 635 20.01 -6.97 0.25
CA GLY A 635 21.33 -7.28 0.82
C GLY A 635 22.37 -7.72 -0.22
N MET A 636 22.19 -7.34 -1.49
CA MET A 636 23.07 -7.69 -2.60
C MET A 636 24.12 -6.58 -2.82
N GLU A 637 25.34 -6.77 -2.30
CA GLU A 637 26.28 -5.66 -2.10
C GLU A 637 27.18 -5.35 -3.32
N ASP A 638 27.19 -6.26 -4.30
CA ASP A 638 27.97 -6.18 -5.57
C ASP A 638 27.11 -5.89 -6.82
N VAL A 639 25.89 -5.36 -6.66
CA VAL A 639 25.06 -4.94 -7.81
C VAL A 639 25.57 -3.61 -8.34
N ASP A 640 26.26 -3.65 -9.48
CA ASP A 640 26.74 -2.47 -10.22
C ASP A 640 26.14 -2.46 -11.63
N SER A 641 24.88 -2.02 -11.75
CA SER A 641 24.24 -1.87 -13.06
C SER A 641 24.68 -0.61 -13.81
N ILE A 642 25.42 0.29 -13.15
CA ILE A 642 26.01 1.50 -13.75
C ILE A 642 27.17 1.10 -14.67
N ALA A 643 28.12 0.29 -14.19
CA ALA A 643 29.24 -0.20 -14.99
C ALA A 643 28.85 -1.38 -15.89
N ASN A 644 28.09 -2.35 -15.37
CA ASN A 644 27.69 -3.56 -16.10
C ASN A 644 26.16 -3.58 -16.29
N GLU A 645 25.68 -3.14 -17.46
CA GLU A 645 24.25 -3.06 -17.76
C GLU A 645 23.57 -4.44 -17.58
N GLN A 646 22.81 -4.63 -16.48
CA GLN A 646 22.03 -5.86 -16.21
C GLN A 646 20.78 -5.90 -17.10
N GLN A 647 21.02 -6.05 -18.41
CA GLN A 647 20.05 -5.77 -19.47
C GLN A 647 18.73 -6.53 -19.29
N ASP A 648 18.80 -7.85 -19.11
CA ASP A 648 17.65 -8.72 -19.31
C ASP A 648 16.57 -8.56 -18.23
N PHE A 649 16.97 -8.52 -16.95
CA PHE A 649 16.00 -8.32 -15.85
C PHE A 649 15.34 -6.93 -15.95
N GLN A 650 16.13 -5.87 -16.13
CA GLN A 650 15.60 -4.51 -16.13
C GLN A 650 14.68 -4.27 -17.35
N LYS A 651 15.11 -4.67 -18.55
CA LYS A 651 14.30 -4.56 -19.77
C LYS A 651 13.05 -5.42 -19.70
N ALA A 652 13.11 -6.61 -19.10
CA ALA A 652 11.94 -7.44 -18.86
C ALA A 652 10.94 -6.80 -17.88
N PHE A 653 11.43 -6.16 -16.82
CA PHE A 653 10.61 -5.49 -15.81
C PHE A 653 9.87 -4.27 -16.39
N ASP A 654 10.56 -3.48 -17.21
CA ASP A 654 9.99 -2.29 -17.86
C ASP A 654 8.99 -2.66 -18.97
N GLU A 655 9.27 -3.71 -19.75
CA GLU A 655 8.34 -4.20 -20.77
C GLU A 655 7.09 -4.84 -20.11
N ILE A 656 7.26 -5.75 -19.13
CA ILE A 656 6.13 -6.46 -18.53
C ILE A 656 5.19 -5.51 -17.79
N SER A 657 5.71 -4.43 -17.18
CA SER A 657 4.91 -3.41 -16.50
C SER A 657 3.99 -2.66 -17.47
N SER A 658 4.50 -2.25 -18.63
CA SER A 658 3.67 -1.61 -19.67
C SER A 658 2.68 -2.60 -20.30
N LEU A 659 3.08 -3.86 -20.54
CA LEU A 659 2.17 -4.89 -21.07
C LEU A 659 1.06 -5.26 -20.08
N CYS A 660 1.34 -5.28 -18.77
CA CYS A 660 0.33 -5.47 -17.73
C CYS A 660 -0.64 -4.28 -17.64
N GLN A 661 -0.14 -3.05 -17.72
CA GLN A 661 -0.99 -1.86 -17.71
C GLN A 661 -2.00 -1.84 -18.88
N GLN A 662 -1.66 -2.40 -20.04
CA GLN A 662 -2.61 -2.56 -21.16
C GLN A 662 -3.80 -3.49 -20.86
N ARG A 663 -3.68 -4.42 -19.91
CA ARG A 663 -4.75 -5.39 -19.58
C ARG A 663 -5.96 -4.72 -18.91
N PHE A 664 -5.79 -3.64 -18.16
CA PHE A 664 -6.89 -2.91 -17.51
C PHE A 664 -7.95 -2.40 -18.48
N THR A 665 -7.58 -2.13 -19.74
CA THR A 665 -8.48 -1.70 -20.83
C THR A 665 -8.97 -2.80 -21.76
N ASP A 666 -8.43 -4.02 -21.67
CA ASP A 666 -8.77 -5.10 -22.59
C ASP A 666 -9.86 -5.96 -21.94
N PRO A 667 -11.17 -5.78 -22.26
CA PRO A 667 -12.26 -6.55 -21.64
C PRO A 667 -12.23 -8.03 -22.02
N LEU A 668 -11.36 -8.42 -22.96
CA LEU A 668 -11.10 -9.80 -23.33
C LEU A 668 -9.75 -10.30 -22.78
N SER A 669 -9.05 -9.52 -21.94
CA SER A 669 -7.76 -9.91 -21.33
C SER A 669 -7.82 -11.28 -20.65
N SER A 670 -8.81 -11.52 -19.78
CA SER A 670 -8.98 -12.80 -19.08
C SER A 670 -9.15 -13.97 -20.04
N LEU A 671 -9.83 -13.78 -21.16
CA LEU A 671 -10.04 -14.78 -22.21
C LEU A 671 -8.79 -14.97 -23.08
N LYS A 672 -8.14 -13.88 -23.49
CA LYS A 672 -6.88 -13.88 -24.26
C LYS A 672 -5.75 -14.56 -23.48
N ARG A 673 -5.69 -14.35 -22.16
CA ARG A 673 -4.79 -15.03 -21.22
C ARG A 673 -5.08 -16.51 -21.13
N ALA A 674 -6.35 -16.88 -20.90
CA ALA A 674 -6.79 -18.27 -20.77
C ALA A 674 -6.54 -19.11 -22.03
N LEU A 675 -6.68 -18.50 -23.22
CA LEU A 675 -6.44 -19.16 -24.50
C LEU A 675 -4.97 -19.08 -24.97
N ASN A 676 -4.15 -18.20 -24.40
CA ASN A 676 -2.73 -17.98 -24.77
C ASN A 676 -2.47 -17.64 -26.28
N ILE A 677 -3.51 -17.20 -27.00
CA ILE A 677 -3.46 -17.02 -28.46
C ILE A 677 -2.63 -15.79 -28.86
N THR A 678 -2.68 -14.70 -28.09
CA THR A 678 -2.10 -13.40 -28.52
C THR A 678 -0.60 -13.28 -28.25
N ARG A 679 0.13 -12.57 -29.13
CA ARG A 679 1.56 -12.25 -28.95
C ARG A 679 1.84 -11.56 -27.60
N ARG A 680 0.97 -10.65 -27.15
CA ARG A 680 1.10 -9.96 -25.85
C ARG A 680 1.13 -10.95 -24.68
N GLU A 681 0.17 -11.86 -24.63
CA GLU A 681 0.02 -12.80 -23.50
C GLU A 681 1.11 -13.88 -23.46
N ARG A 682 1.69 -14.23 -24.62
CA ARG A 682 2.91 -15.04 -24.68
C ARG A 682 4.13 -14.27 -24.19
N ARG A 683 4.30 -13.02 -24.65
CA ARG A 683 5.40 -12.15 -24.24
C ARG A 683 5.41 -11.90 -22.73
N ILE A 684 4.27 -11.64 -22.11
CA ILE A 684 4.16 -11.50 -20.65
C ILE A 684 4.70 -12.75 -19.91
N LYS A 685 4.50 -13.96 -20.46
CA LYS A 685 5.03 -15.20 -19.87
C LYS A 685 6.52 -15.38 -20.08
N GLU A 686 7.05 -15.07 -21.27
CA GLU A 686 8.49 -15.02 -21.53
C GLU A 686 9.20 -14.10 -20.52
N LEU A 687 8.68 -12.88 -20.37
CA LEU A 687 9.21 -11.88 -19.44
C LEU A 687 9.08 -12.32 -17.97
N LYS A 688 7.94 -12.94 -17.60
CA LYS A 688 7.74 -13.50 -16.26
C LYS A 688 8.80 -14.55 -15.92
N CYS A 689 9.17 -15.42 -16.86
CA CYS A 689 10.23 -16.41 -16.62
C CYS A 689 11.57 -15.74 -16.26
N ILE A 690 11.95 -14.66 -16.95
CA ILE A 690 13.19 -13.89 -16.65
C ILE A 690 13.12 -13.28 -15.25
N LEU A 691 11.97 -12.70 -14.86
CA LEU A 691 11.79 -12.11 -13.53
C LEU A 691 11.75 -13.17 -12.41
N ASP A 692 11.12 -14.30 -12.66
CA ASP A 692 11.08 -15.44 -11.75
C ASP A 692 12.47 -16.03 -11.54
N GLU A 693 13.23 -16.29 -12.62
CA GLU A 693 14.57 -16.85 -12.60
C GLU A 693 15.53 -15.98 -11.78
N TYR A 694 15.57 -14.68 -12.05
CA TYR A 694 16.35 -13.73 -11.25
C TYR A 694 15.93 -13.77 -9.76
N ALA A 695 14.63 -13.70 -9.48
CA ALA A 695 14.14 -13.68 -8.10
C ALA A 695 14.44 -14.97 -7.34
N TYR A 696 14.27 -16.15 -7.96
CA TYR A 696 14.60 -17.44 -7.36
C TYR A 696 16.11 -17.62 -7.18
N ASN A 697 16.95 -17.14 -8.10
CA ASN A 697 18.40 -17.14 -7.95
C ASN A 697 18.85 -16.28 -6.75
N VAL A 698 18.26 -15.10 -6.57
CA VAL A 698 18.51 -14.25 -5.38
C VAL A 698 18.06 -14.95 -4.08
N ILE A 699 16.88 -15.59 -4.08
CA ILE A 699 16.37 -16.32 -2.91
C ILE A 699 17.25 -17.52 -2.57
N ALA A 700 17.68 -18.30 -3.58
CA ALA A 700 18.56 -19.45 -3.40
C ALA A 700 19.92 -19.04 -2.81
N ASN A 701 20.56 -18.02 -3.39
CA ASN A 701 21.83 -17.49 -2.87
C ASN A 701 21.67 -16.98 -1.43
N ARG A 702 20.58 -16.28 -1.11
CA ARG A 702 20.33 -15.75 0.25
C ARG A 702 20.08 -16.87 1.28
N LYS A 703 19.45 -17.99 0.90
CA LYS A 703 19.34 -19.19 1.75
C LYS A 703 20.71 -19.83 2.01
N ILE A 704 21.53 -19.98 0.97
CA ILE A 704 22.89 -20.54 1.07
C ILE A 704 23.76 -19.70 2.03
N GLU A 705 23.66 -18.37 1.98
CA GLU A 705 24.33 -17.49 2.98
C GLU A 705 23.82 -17.70 4.42
N ASP A 706 22.51 -17.87 4.61
CA ASP A 706 21.86 -17.99 5.92
C ASP A 706 22.08 -19.38 6.57
N ASP A 707 22.32 -20.41 5.77
CA ASP A 707 22.70 -21.76 6.23
C ASP A 707 24.21 -21.91 6.47
N HIS A 708 25.07 -21.08 5.85
CA HIS A 708 26.52 -21.07 6.05
C HIS A 708 27.02 -20.06 7.10
N THR A 709 26.20 -19.13 7.58
CA THR A 709 26.62 -18.12 8.58
C THR A 709 26.37 -18.58 10.02
N ASN A 710 27.33 -18.29 10.90
CA ASN A 710 27.30 -18.72 12.30
C ASN A 710 26.12 -18.00 13.04
N PRO A 711 25.33 -18.67 13.90
CA PRO A 711 24.11 -18.07 14.49
C PRO A 711 24.30 -16.79 15.33
N ASN A 712 25.54 -16.49 15.75
CA ASN A 712 25.90 -15.25 16.44
C ASN A 712 26.36 -14.12 15.50
N GLU A 713 26.68 -14.43 14.24
CA GLU A 713 27.07 -13.46 13.20
C GLU A 713 25.88 -13.02 12.36
N SER A 714 25.01 -13.97 11.96
CA SER A 714 23.78 -13.68 11.21
C SER A 714 22.89 -12.66 11.96
N ARG A 715 22.76 -12.80 13.28
CA ARG A 715 22.08 -11.85 14.19
C ARG A 715 22.71 -10.45 14.25
N LYS A 716 23.98 -10.28 13.87
CA LYS A 716 24.66 -8.98 13.90
C LYS A 716 24.61 -8.24 12.56
N HIS A 717 24.69 -8.96 11.43
CA HIS A 717 25.31 -8.36 10.23
C HIS A 717 24.40 -7.95 9.05
N LYS A 718 23.25 -8.61 8.81
CA LYS A 718 22.36 -8.27 7.67
C LYS A 718 20.94 -7.92 8.15
N SER A 719 20.35 -6.87 7.57
CA SER A 719 19.02 -6.34 7.94
C SER A 719 18.18 -6.00 6.71
N ASP A 720 18.17 -6.91 5.74
CA ASP A 720 17.40 -6.86 4.50
C ASP A 720 16.00 -7.49 4.64
N ILE A 721 15.15 -7.39 3.61
CA ILE A 721 13.78 -7.93 3.63
C ILE A 721 13.77 -9.45 3.74
N LEU A 722 14.67 -10.13 3.04
CA LEU A 722 14.65 -11.59 2.91
C LEU A 722 14.99 -12.20 4.27
N THR A 723 15.96 -11.63 4.98
CA THR A 723 16.27 -11.91 6.38
C THR A 723 15.04 -11.75 7.27
N LEU A 724 14.31 -10.64 7.17
CA LEU A 724 13.14 -10.39 8.02
C LEU A 724 12.01 -11.41 7.79
N TYR A 725 11.82 -11.89 6.56
CA TYR A 725 10.82 -12.91 6.26
C TYR A 725 11.32 -14.31 6.68
N LEU A 726 12.55 -14.70 6.35
CA LEU A 726 13.16 -15.97 6.73
C LEU A 726 13.30 -16.12 8.26
N GLN A 727 13.69 -15.06 8.97
CA GLN A 727 13.72 -15.03 10.43
C GLN A 727 12.31 -15.17 11.00
N HIS A 728 11.31 -14.44 10.48
CA HIS A 728 9.94 -14.55 10.99
C HIS A 728 9.35 -15.96 10.77
N ALA A 729 9.73 -16.62 9.67
CA ALA A 729 9.41 -18.01 9.39
C ALA A 729 10.02 -18.95 10.44
N LYS A 730 11.35 -18.86 10.66
CA LYS A 730 12.10 -19.64 11.66
C LYS A 730 11.53 -19.42 13.08
N GLU A 731 11.21 -18.18 13.46
CA GLU A 731 10.65 -17.82 14.77
C GLU A 731 9.24 -18.34 15.05
N ASN A 732 8.41 -18.54 14.01
CA ASN A 732 6.99 -18.91 14.15
C ASN A 732 6.70 -20.32 13.62
N SER A 733 7.75 -21.08 13.28
CA SER A 733 7.69 -22.40 12.63
C SER A 733 6.79 -22.43 11.39
N LEU A 734 6.80 -21.35 10.61
CA LEU A 734 6.03 -21.21 9.38
C LEU A 734 6.86 -21.65 8.18
N ASP A 735 6.30 -22.50 7.32
CA ASP A 735 6.87 -22.79 6.01
C ASP A 735 6.54 -21.63 5.04
N LEU A 736 7.55 -20.83 4.68
CA LEU A 736 7.42 -19.78 3.67
C LEU A 736 7.71 -20.36 2.28
N SER A 737 6.69 -20.44 1.43
CA SER A 737 6.88 -20.84 0.04
C SER A 737 7.76 -19.83 -0.71
N ASP A 738 8.68 -20.33 -1.54
CA ASP A 738 9.57 -19.46 -2.32
C ASP A 738 8.81 -18.58 -3.31
N SER A 739 7.60 -18.98 -3.73
CA SER A 739 6.67 -18.14 -4.47
C SER A 739 6.28 -16.86 -3.71
N LEU A 740 6.12 -16.91 -2.39
CA LEU A 740 5.78 -15.74 -1.56
C LEU A 740 7.00 -14.82 -1.39
N LEU A 741 8.21 -15.39 -1.28
CA LEU A 741 9.46 -14.61 -1.29
C LEU A 741 9.68 -13.94 -2.67
N ARG A 742 9.40 -14.66 -3.77
CA ARG A 742 9.40 -14.16 -5.16
C ARG A 742 8.43 -12.99 -5.32
N ASP A 743 7.20 -13.14 -4.84
CA ASP A 743 6.18 -12.09 -4.85
C ASP A 743 6.64 -10.84 -4.09
N VAL A 744 7.19 -11.02 -2.89
CA VAL A 744 7.72 -9.94 -2.04
C VAL A 744 8.87 -9.20 -2.74
N LEU A 745 9.82 -9.93 -3.34
CA LEU A 745 10.97 -9.37 -4.06
C LEU A 745 10.52 -8.50 -5.24
N LEU A 746 9.63 -9.01 -6.11
CA LEU A 746 9.16 -8.24 -7.28
C LEU A 746 8.31 -7.02 -6.90
N ASN A 747 7.50 -7.11 -5.83
CA ASN A 747 6.78 -5.94 -5.30
C ASN A 747 7.75 -4.86 -4.76
N ILE A 748 8.86 -5.27 -4.15
CA ILE A 748 9.88 -4.35 -3.63
C ILE A 748 10.65 -3.65 -4.74
N MET A 749 11.04 -4.37 -5.80
CA MET A 749 11.71 -3.73 -6.94
C MET A 749 10.81 -2.67 -7.58
N LEU A 750 9.52 -2.98 -7.82
CA LEU A 750 8.55 -1.99 -8.32
C LEU A 750 8.41 -0.77 -7.39
N ALA A 751 8.45 -0.99 -6.07
CA ALA A 751 8.33 0.09 -5.09
C ALA A 751 9.55 1.01 -5.07
N GLY A 752 10.75 0.43 -4.99
CA GLY A 752 12.01 1.15 -4.74
C GLY A 752 12.63 1.78 -5.98
N ARG A 753 12.78 1.01 -7.06
CA ARG A 753 13.36 1.43 -8.34
C ARG A 753 12.42 2.41 -9.03
N ASP A 754 11.34 1.87 -9.58
CA ASP A 754 10.54 2.52 -10.62
C ASP A 754 9.93 3.86 -10.16
N THR A 755 9.40 3.92 -8.93
CA THR A 755 8.78 5.17 -8.42
C THR A 755 9.82 6.27 -8.15
N THR A 756 10.99 5.91 -7.62
CA THR A 756 12.07 6.86 -7.34
C THR A 756 12.73 7.34 -8.63
N ALA A 757 12.96 6.43 -9.59
CA ALA A 757 13.52 6.76 -10.90
C ALA A 757 12.65 7.75 -11.67
N CYS A 758 11.33 7.51 -11.75
CA CYS A 758 10.40 8.43 -12.38
C CYS A 758 10.43 9.83 -11.72
N ALA A 759 10.40 9.88 -10.39
CA ALA A 759 10.44 11.13 -9.65
C ALA A 759 11.76 11.91 -9.86
N LEU A 760 12.89 11.21 -10.00
CA LEU A 760 14.19 11.82 -10.35
C LEU A 760 14.21 12.39 -11.78
N SER A 761 13.71 11.64 -12.76
CA SER A 761 13.59 12.13 -14.15
C SER A 761 12.77 13.43 -14.21
N TRP A 762 11.59 13.44 -13.58
CA TRP A 762 10.74 14.64 -13.54
C TRP A 762 11.34 15.79 -12.72
N ALA A 763 12.14 15.49 -11.68
CA ALA A 763 12.91 16.52 -11.00
C ALA A 763 13.89 17.20 -11.96
N TRP A 764 14.64 16.44 -12.75
CA TRP A 764 15.55 16.99 -13.75
C TRP A 764 14.82 17.79 -14.84
N TYR A 765 13.69 17.30 -15.35
CA TYR A 765 12.89 18.01 -16.35
C TYR A 765 12.46 19.41 -15.89
N GLU A 766 11.96 19.52 -14.66
CA GLU A 766 11.56 20.80 -14.06
C GLU A 766 12.77 21.67 -13.67
N LEU A 767 13.85 21.09 -13.14
CA LEU A 767 15.07 21.83 -12.78
C LEU A 767 15.69 22.52 -14.00
N LEU A 768 15.84 21.81 -15.12
CA LEU A 768 16.40 22.36 -16.36
C LEU A 768 15.53 23.44 -17.00
N ARG A 769 14.26 23.54 -16.59
CA ARG A 769 13.32 24.62 -16.99
C ARG A 769 13.29 25.78 -15.98
N ASN A 770 13.91 25.64 -14.81
CA ASN A 770 13.89 26.60 -13.72
C ASN A 770 15.29 26.83 -13.10
N PRO A 771 16.26 27.46 -13.81
CA PRO A 771 17.64 27.64 -13.30
C PRO A 771 17.72 28.33 -11.92
N ASN A 772 16.84 29.29 -11.64
CA ASN A 772 16.76 29.97 -10.34
C ASN A 772 16.44 29.03 -9.16
N VAL A 773 15.88 27.84 -9.44
CA VAL A 773 15.65 26.78 -8.44
C VAL A 773 16.93 25.96 -8.24
N ILE A 774 17.69 25.67 -9.31
CA ILE A 774 19.01 25.04 -9.22
C ILE A 774 19.95 25.89 -8.36
N GLU A 775 20.04 27.20 -8.61
CA GLU A 775 20.88 28.13 -7.84
C GLU A 775 20.56 28.07 -6.34
N LYS A 776 19.27 28.11 -5.97
CA LYS A 776 18.83 28.01 -4.57
C LYS A 776 19.16 26.66 -3.93
N ILE A 777 19.08 25.54 -4.67
CA ILE A 777 19.52 24.22 -4.18
C ILE A 777 21.03 24.22 -3.96
N VAL A 778 21.82 24.68 -4.94
CA VAL A 778 23.29 24.72 -4.84
C VAL A 778 23.72 25.58 -3.65
N ASN A 779 23.14 26.76 -3.47
CA ASN A 779 23.43 27.63 -2.33
C ASN A 779 23.04 26.99 -0.98
N GLU A 780 21.89 26.31 -0.89
CA GLU A 780 21.49 25.57 0.31
C GLU A 780 22.46 24.41 0.63
N VAL A 781 22.81 23.61 -0.38
CA VAL A 781 23.70 22.45 -0.24
C VAL A 781 25.10 22.90 0.15
N GLN A 782 25.66 23.91 -0.51
CA GLN A 782 26.98 24.45 -0.16
C GLN A 782 27.01 25.02 1.26
N SER A 783 25.94 25.66 1.72
CA SER A 783 25.84 26.22 3.08
C SER A 783 25.63 25.17 4.18
N ILE A 784 25.17 23.95 3.87
CA ILE A 784 24.76 22.94 4.86
C ILE A 784 25.63 21.68 4.83
N CYS A 785 26.07 21.26 3.64
CA CYS A 785 26.95 20.12 3.41
C CYS A 785 28.41 20.55 3.19
N GLY A 786 28.69 21.81 2.85
CA GLY A 786 30.02 22.26 2.46
C GLY A 786 30.31 22.09 0.97
N VAL A 787 31.59 22.19 0.59
CA VAL A 787 32.05 22.22 -0.81
C VAL A 787 33.30 21.35 -0.97
N GLY A 788 33.47 20.70 -2.11
CA GLY A 788 34.63 19.84 -2.40
C GLY A 788 34.47 18.42 -1.87
N GLU A 789 35.59 17.73 -1.66
CA GLU A 789 35.61 16.32 -1.24
C GLU A 789 35.14 16.12 0.21
N ASP A 790 35.35 17.11 1.08
CA ASP A 790 34.91 17.14 2.48
C ASP A 790 33.39 17.30 2.67
N ALA A 791 32.61 17.37 1.58
CA ALA A 791 31.18 17.67 1.64
C ALA A 791 30.33 16.56 2.33
N ASP A 792 29.65 16.94 3.41
CA ASP A 792 28.84 16.03 4.23
C ASP A 792 27.44 15.78 3.62
N PHE A 793 27.39 14.79 2.74
CA PHE A 793 26.15 14.20 2.24
C PHE A 793 25.57 13.11 3.18
N SER A 794 25.79 13.16 4.50
CA SER A 794 25.19 12.21 5.45
C SER A 794 23.67 12.31 5.54
N TYR A 795 23.03 11.24 6.03
CA TYR A 795 21.60 11.20 6.37
C TYR A 795 21.14 12.41 7.22
N ASP A 796 21.95 12.82 8.20
CA ASP A 796 21.57 13.84 9.18
C ASP A 796 21.73 15.25 8.60
N SER A 797 22.69 15.50 7.70
CA SER A 797 22.75 16.73 6.92
C SER A 797 21.70 16.77 5.81
N MET A 798 21.37 15.63 5.20
CA MET A 798 20.20 15.51 4.31
C MET A 798 18.86 15.83 5.01
N GLN A 799 18.73 15.73 6.33
CA GLN A 799 17.52 16.23 7.02
C GLN A 799 17.42 17.77 7.02
N LYS A 800 18.55 18.48 7.03
CA LYS A 800 18.61 19.95 7.19
C LYS A 800 18.18 20.72 5.93
N LEU A 801 18.44 20.17 4.72
CA LEU A 801 18.13 20.80 3.43
C LEU A 801 16.59 21.04 3.27
N ARG A 802 16.09 22.22 3.61
CA ARG A 802 14.65 22.53 3.68
C ARG A 802 14.09 22.91 2.31
N TYR A 803 14.78 23.79 1.58
CA TYR A 803 14.37 24.22 0.24
C TYR A 803 14.40 23.03 -0.73
N THR A 804 15.47 22.23 -0.72
CA THR A 804 15.60 21.02 -1.55
C THR A 804 14.48 20.01 -1.26
N HIS A 805 14.02 19.90 0.00
CA HIS A 805 12.83 19.10 0.33
C HIS A 805 11.55 19.68 -0.29
N CYS A 806 11.39 21.00 -0.29
CA CYS A 806 10.24 21.67 -0.92
C CYS A 806 10.22 21.45 -2.44
N VAL A 807 11.39 21.45 -3.09
CA VAL A 807 11.52 21.10 -4.52
C VAL A 807 11.07 19.66 -4.77
N VAL A 808 11.49 18.70 -3.94
CA VAL A 808 11.04 17.29 -4.04
C VAL A 808 9.51 17.17 -3.89
N LEU A 809 8.89 17.88 -2.94
CA LEU A 809 7.42 17.90 -2.79
C LEU A 809 6.72 18.50 -4.02
N GLU A 810 7.30 19.54 -4.64
CA GLU A 810 6.73 20.20 -5.80
C GLU A 810 6.83 19.37 -7.08
N VAL A 811 7.97 18.70 -7.30
CA VAL A 811 8.13 17.70 -8.37
C VAL A 811 7.07 16.61 -8.22
N LEU A 812 6.94 16.04 -7.01
CA LEU A 812 5.97 14.98 -6.73
C LEU A 812 4.51 15.45 -6.82
N ARG A 813 4.21 16.75 -6.64
CA ARG A 813 2.87 17.32 -6.85
C ARG A 813 2.49 17.33 -8.34
N LEU A 814 3.39 17.78 -9.20
CA LEU A 814 3.13 17.86 -10.64
C LEU A 814 3.30 16.50 -11.33
N HIS A 815 4.26 15.68 -10.91
CA HIS A 815 4.59 14.41 -11.54
C HIS A 815 4.58 13.26 -10.51
N PRO A 816 3.41 12.95 -9.91
CA PRO A 816 3.28 11.84 -8.98
C PRO A 816 3.53 10.51 -9.73
N PRO A 817 4.52 9.68 -9.32
CA PRO A 817 4.84 8.44 -10.05
C PRO A 817 3.67 7.47 -10.18
N VAL A 818 2.70 7.54 -9.27
CA VAL A 818 1.38 6.88 -9.38
C VAL A 818 0.32 7.97 -9.51
N THR A 819 -0.32 8.06 -10.68
CA THR A 819 -1.27 9.15 -11.00
C THR A 819 -2.68 8.93 -10.45
N ASN A 820 -3.05 7.67 -10.27
CA ASN A 820 -4.39 7.15 -10.00
C ASN A 820 -4.24 5.94 -9.05
N ASP A 821 -5.04 5.86 -7.99
CA ASP A 821 -5.00 4.74 -7.03
C ASP A 821 -6.39 4.12 -6.81
N PRO A 822 -6.86 3.24 -7.71
CA PRO A 822 -8.22 2.72 -7.66
C PRO A 822 -8.51 1.81 -6.44
N ARG A 823 -9.77 1.83 -6.02
CA ARG A 823 -10.40 0.98 -5.01
C ARG A 823 -11.77 0.51 -5.49
N TYR A 824 -12.37 -0.42 -4.76
CA TYR A 824 -13.71 -0.96 -5.01
C TYR A 824 -14.52 -0.96 -3.71
N ALA A 825 -15.81 -0.64 -3.79
CA ALA A 825 -16.69 -0.55 -2.62
C ALA A 825 -17.23 -1.94 -2.20
N LYS A 826 -16.92 -2.43 -0.99
CA LYS A 826 -17.37 -3.74 -0.48
C LYS A 826 -18.86 -3.81 -0.14
N LYS A 827 -19.49 -2.65 0.04
CA LYS A 827 -20.89 -2.41 0.42
C LYS A 827 -21.36 -1.16 -0.31
N ASP A 828 -22.64 -0.83 -0.21
CA ASP A 828 -23.14 0.46 -0.66
C ASP A 828 -22.65 1.57 0.31
N ILE A 829 -22.19 2.70 -0.23
CA ILE A 829 -21.58 3.81 0.51
C ILE A 829 -22.13 5.15 -0.03
N VAL A 830 -22.20 6.17 0.81
CA VAL A 830 -22.41 7.57 0.39
C VAL A 830 -21.14 8.35 0.76
N LEU A 831 -20.52 9.02 -0.21
CA LEU A 831 -19.35 9.87 0.02
C LEU A 831 -19.74 11.15 0.78
N PRO A 832 -18.77 11.84 1.43
CA PRO A 832 -19.02 13.10 2.13
C PRO A 832 -19.66 14.24 1.30
N ASP A 833 -19.59 14.19 -0.03
CA ASP A 833 -20.26 15.14 -0.93
C ASP A 833 -21.67 14.70 -1.38
N GLY A 834 -22.17 13.58 -0.86
CA GLY A 834 -23.48 13.01 -1.20
C GLY A 834 -23.46 11.98 -2.34
N THR A 835 -22.32 11.75 -3.00
CA THR A 835 -22.22 10.79 -4.10
C THR A 835 -22.47 9.35 -3.62
N PHE A 836 -23.49 8.68 -4.17
CA PHE A 836 -23.76 7.27 -3.88
C PHE A 836 -22.85 6.33 -4.69
N LEU A 837 -22.23 5.38 -3.98
CA LEU A 837 -21.37 4.31 -4.51
C LEU A 837 -22.04 2.94 -4.29
N PRO A 838 -22.59 2.31 -5.35
CA PRO A 838 -23.09 0.95 -5.26
C PRO A 838 -21.97 -0.07 -4.99
N LYS A 839 -22.26 -1.14 -4.25
CA LYS A 839 -21.35 -2.26 -4.01
C LYS A 839 -20.73 -2.78 -5.31
N GLY A 840 -19.41 -2.92 -5.32
CA GLY A 840 -18.59 -3.43 -6.42
C GLY A 840 -18.22 -2.39 -7.49
N ILE A 841 -18.71 -1.15 -7.40
CA ILE A 841 -18.24 -0.05 -8.26
C ILE A 841 -16.81 0.34 -7.88
N GLY A 842 -16.03 0.69 -8.90
CA GLY A 842 -14.69 1.22 -8.72
C GLY A 842 -14.73 2.70 -8.35
N ILE A 843 -13.90 3.12 -7.40
CA ILE A 843 -13.62 4.51 -7.09
C ILE A 843 -12.13 4.78 -7.29
N ASP A 844 -11.80 5.82 -8.06
CA ASP A 844 -10.44 6.15 -8.44
C ASP A 844 -10.03 7.52 -7.90
N MET A 845 -8.86 7.55 -7.27
CA MET A 845 -8.31 8.69 -6.57
C MET A 845 -7.26 9.35 -7.47
N CYS A 846 -7.64 10.44 -8.14
CA CYS A 846 -6.84 11.03 -9.21
C CYS A 846 -5.77 11.99 -8.67
N PHE A 847 -4.72 11.45 -8.06
CA PHE A 847 -3.61 12.22 -7.46
C PHE A 847 -3.00 13.23 -8.44
N PHE A 848 -2.86 12.88 -9.72
CA PHE A 848 -2.34 13.77 -10.77
C PHE A 848 -3.26 14.99 -11.04
N ALA A 849 -4.57 14.81 -10.91
CA ALA A 849 -5.56 15.88 -11.02
C ALA A 849 -5.62 16.73 -9.74
N MET A 850 -5.52 16.10 -8.56
CA MET A 850 -5.40 16.80 -7.26
C MET A 850 -4.16 17.69 -7.19
N GLY A 851 -3.05 17.26 -7.80
CA GLY A 851 -1.84 18.07 -7.96
C GLY A 851 -2.03 19.32 -8.82
N ARG A 852 -3.12 19.41 -9.59
CA ARG A 852 -3.45 20.49 -10.55
C ARG A 852 -4.77 21.20 -10.26
N ASP A 853 -5.37 20.98 -9.10
CA ASP A 853 -6.66 21.58 -8.74
C ASP A 853 -6.44 22.98 -8.13
N GLU A 854 -6.97 23.99 -8.83
CA GLU A 854 -6.89 25.41 -8.45
C GLU A 854 -7.59 25.71 -7.12
N SER A 855 -8.57 24.89 -6.70
CA SER A 855 -9.23 25.00 -5.39
C SER A 855 -8.44 24.35 -4.24
N ILE A 856 -7.37 23.60 -4.54
CA ILE A 856 -6.45 23.00 -3.56
C ILE A 856 -5.14 23.79 -3.45
N TRP A 857 -4.66 24.35 -4.57
CA TRP A 857 -3.33 24.99 -4.66
C TRP A 857 -3.31 26.45 -5.12
N GLY A 858 -4.43 27.01 -5.56
CA GLY A 858 -4.54 28.36 -6.11
C GLY A 858 -4.34 28.44 -7.63
N GLN A 859 -4.54 29.63 -8.19
CA GLN A 859 -4.51 29.87 -9.65
C GLN A 859 -3.15 29.55 -10.30
N ASP A 860 -2.05 29.61 -9.55
CA ASP A 860 -0.71 29.28 -10.06
C ASP A 860 -0.37 27.78 -9.99
N THR A 861 -1.35 26.89 -9.76
CA THR A 861 -1.15 25.44 -9.62
C THR A 861 -0.43 24.75 -10.81
N LEU A 862 -0.30 25.38 -11.98
CA LEU A 862 0.48 24.83 -13.11
C LEU A 862 1.93 25.34 -13.18
N LYS A 863 2.32 26.29 -12.31
CA LYS A 863 3.72 26.73 -12.17
C LYS A 863 4.45 25.80 -11.21
N PHE A 864 5.75 25.62 -11.47
CA PHE A 864 6.69 24.99 -10.54
C PHE A 864 7.15 26.04 -9.53
N ARG A 865 6.61 26.01 -8.30
CA ARG A 865 6.92 26.96 -7.21
C ARG A 865 7.21 26.21 -5.91
N PRO A 866 8.45 25.72 -5.71
CA PRO A 866 8.88 25.05 -4.47
C PRO A 866 8.59 25.86 -3.20
N GLU A 867 8.67 27.20 -3.27
CA GLU A 867 8.45 28.11 -2.15
C GLU A 867 7.08 27.92 -1.46
N ARG A 868 6.08 27.43 -2.20
CA ARG A 868 4.73 27.17 -1.68
C ARG A 868 4.68 26.05 -0.60
N PHE A 869 5.79 25.35 -0.37
CA PHE A 869 5.98 24.38 0.72
C PHE A 869 6.93 24.85 1.84
N LEU A 870 7.45 26.08 1.80
CA LEU A 870 8.36 26.61 2.85
C LEU A 870 7.63 26.87 4.17
N ASP A 871 6.41 27.43 4.11
CA ASP A 871 5.63 27.80 5.30
C ASP A 871 4.88 26.60 5.91
N GLU A 872 4.39 25.66 5.09
CA GLU A 872 3.79 24.40 5.56
C GLU A 872 4.90 23.42 6.01
N LYS A 873 4.96 23.06 7.30
CA LYS A 873 5.93 22.08 7.83
C LYS A 873 5.89 20.74 7.08
N GLU A 874 4.68 20.21 6.86
CA GLU A 874 4.38 19.19 5.85
C GLU A 874 2.95 19.44 5.34
N PRO A 875 2.65 19.21 4.05
CA PRO A 875 1.28 19.25 3.55
C PRO A 875 0.47 18.06 4.08
N SER A 876 -0.82 18.29 4.34
CA SER A 876 -1.75 17.22 4.76
C SER A 876 -1.73 16.03 3.76
N PRO A 877 -1.58 14.76 4.21
CA PRO A 877 -1.60 13.60 3.32
C PRO A 877 -2.87 13.42 2.51
N PHE A 878 -3.97 14.11 2.85
CA PHE A 878 -5.22 14.12 2.08
C PHE A 878 -5.29 15.29 1.07
N LYS A 879 -4.47 16.34 1.26
CA LYS A 879 -4.20 17.43 0.30
C LYS A 879 -3.14 17.00 -0.72
N PHE A 880 -2.16 16.21 -0.27
CA PHE A 880 -1.01 15.71 -1.02
C PHE A 880 -0.88 14.17 -0.90
N PRO A 881 -1.79 13.39 -1.50
CA PRO A 881 -1.83 11.92 -1.36
C PRO A 881 -0.82 11.17 -2.23
N VAL A 882 0.29 11.78 -2.66
CA VAL A 882 1.28 11.15 -3.55
C VAL A 882 1.94 9.92 -2.91
N PHE A 883 2.10 9.93 -1.59
CA PHE A 883 2.53 8.76 -0.80
C PHE A 883 1.34 7.96 -0.24
N SER A 884 0.12 8.15 -0.75
CA SER A 884 -1.15 7.72 -0.16
C SER A 884 -1.32 8.21 1.30
N ALA A 885 -2.38 7.77 1.98
CA ALA A 885 -2.71 8.18 3.34
C ALA A 885 -3.31 7.03 4.17
N GLY A 886 -3.54 7.29 5.45
CA GLY A 886 -4.12 6.31 6.38
C GLY A 886 -3.30 5.01 6.47
N PRO A 887 -3.94 3.85 6.69
CA PRO A 887 -3.23 2.57 6.90
C PRO A 887 -2.34 2.14 5.72
N ARG A 888 -2.67 2.54 4.48
CA ARG A 888 -1.91 2.20 3.26
C ARG A 888 -0.82 3.22 2.86
N MET A 889 -0.61 4.31 3.60
CA MET A 889 0.46 5.31 3.38
C MET A 889 1.83 4.64 3.12
N CYS A 890 2.59 5.10 2.14
CA CYS A 890 3.84 4.48 1.69
C CYS A 890 4.90 4.39 2.80
N LEU A 891 5.42 3.19 3.06
CA LEU A 891 6.52 2.97 4.01
C LEU A 891 7.84 3.63 3.51
N GLY A 892 8.08 3.59 2.21
CA GLY A 892 9.29 4.12 1.57
C GLY A 892 9.39 5.65 1.53
N ARG A 893 8.39 6.41 2.00
CA ARG A 893 8.37 7.89 1.94
C ARG A 893 9.67 8.54 2.42
N PRO A 894 10.25 8.18 3.60
CA PRO A 894 11.49 8.82 4.07
C PRO A 894 12.69 8.49 3.18
N MET A 895 12.76 7.27 2.66
CA MET A 895 13.86 6.77 1.83
C MET A 895 13.82 7.40 0.43
N ALA A 896 12.65 7.45 -0.21
CA ALA A 896 12.49 8.06 -1.53
C ALA A 896 12.84 9.56 -1.51
N ILE A 897 12.31 10.31 -0.54
CA ILE A 897 12.61 11.74 -0.37
C ILE A 897 14.11 11.95 -0.13
N MET A 898 14.74 11.12 0.71
CA MET A 898 16.18 11.20 0.98
C MET A 898 17.03 10.89 -0.26
N ASN A 899 16.72 9.83 -1.00
CA ASN A 899 17.45 9.44 -2.21
C ASN A 899 17.32 10.53 -3.30
N MET A 900 16.14 11.15 -3.43
CA MET A 900 15.95 12.30 -4.32
C MET A 900 16.81 13.50 -3.91
N LYS A 901 16.82 13.86 -2.62
CA LYS A 901 17.65 14.96 -2.10
C LYS A 901 19.15 14.69 -2.29
N LEU A 902 19.61 13.46 -2.08
CA LEU A 902 21.00 13.05 -2.32
C LEU A 902 21.38 13.21 -3.79
N ALA A 903 20.59 12.65 -4.71
CA ALA A 903 20.84 12.77 -6.15
C ALA A 903 20.88 14.24 -6.60
N MET A 904 19.86 15.03 -6.23
CA MET A 904 19.81 16.46 -6.55
C MET A 904 21.01 17.22 -5.98
N SER A 905 21.38 16.98 -4.72
CA SER A 905 22.51 17.68 -4.09
C SER A 905 23.83 17.32 -4.77
N ILE A 906 24.16 16.02 -4.80
CA ILE A 906 25.46 15.51 -5.27
C ILE A 906 25.67 15.81 -6.76
N LEU A 907 24.65 15.63 -7.60
CA LEU A 907 24.79 15.86 -9.04
C LEU A 907 24.80 17.36 -9.40
N LEU A 908 24.02 18.22 -8.74
CA LEU A 908 24.05 19.66 -9.02
C LEU A 908 25.32 20.34 -8.50
N THR A 909 25.97 19.81 -7.44
CA THR A 909 27.28 20.31 -6.97
C THR A 909 28.47 19.56 -7.56
N SER A 910 28.27 18.63 -8.50
CA SER A 910 29.33 17.75 -9.04
C SER A 910 30.37 18.44 -9.95
N GLY A 911 30.18 19.71 -10.28
CA GLY A 911 30.98 20.42 -11.28
C GLY A 911 30.55 20.15 -12.74
N PHE A 912 29.45 19.44 -12.96
CA PHE A 912 28.84 19.27 -14.29
C PHE A 912 27.64 20.20 -14.48
N ASN A 913 27.46 20.70 -15.71
CA ASN A 913 26.27 21.41 -16.17
C ASN A 913 25.45 20.50 -17.11
N PHE A 914 24.13 20.64 -17.05
CA PHE A 914 23.14 19.74 -17.65
C PHE A 914 22.20 20.55 -18.57
N GLU A 915 21.95 20.08 -19.79
CA GLU A 915 21.20 20.82 -20.82
C GLU A 915 20.19 19.95 -21.57
N ASP A 916 18.92 20.35 -21.58
CA ASP A 916 17.87 19.77 -22.43
C ASP A 916 17.91 20.42 -23.83
N ARG A 917 18.93 20.07 -24.63
CA ARG A 917 19.20 20.70 -25.94
C ARG A 917 18.10 20.49 -26.97
N ASN A 918 17.42 19.34 -26.88
CA ASN A 918 16.40 18.92 -27.86
C ASN A 918 14.98 19.39 -27.47
N GLY A 919 14.80 20.00 -26.29
CA GLY A 919 13.54 20.56 -25.83
C GLY A 919 12.49 19.48 -25.54
N HIS A 920 12.79 18.57 -24.61
CA HIS A 920 12.00 17.37 -24.37
C HIS A 920 10.49 17.65 -24.19
N SER A 921 9.69 16.83 -24.87
CA SER A 921 8.24 17.01 -25.05
C SER A 921 7.40 16.95 -23.76
N GLY A 922 7.96 16.41 -22.67
CA GLY A 922 7.22 16.19 -21.41
C GLY A 922 6.14 15.11 -21.52
N LEU A 923 6.18 14.24 -22.52
CA LEU A 923 5.19 13.18 -22.71
C LEU A 923 5.39 11.99 -21.77
N TYR A 924 4.28 11.50 -21.22
CA TYR A 924 4.24 10.39 -20.27
C TYR A 924 4.30 9.02 -20.97
N LYS A 925 5.09 8.10 -20.41
CA LYS A 925 5.07 6.67 -20.76
C LYS A 925 3.87 6.01 -20.11
N TRP A 926 3.09 5.23 -20.86
CA TRP A 926 1.98 4.47 -20.28
C TRP A 926 2.48 3.14 -19.68
N SER A 927 2.61 3.12 -18.35
CA SER A 927 3.07 1.98 -17.55
C SER A 927 2.39 2.00 -16.16
N LEU A 928 2.81 1.11 -15.26
CA LEU A 928 2.39 1.11 -13.85
C LEU A 928 2.89 2.36 -13.08
N VAL A 929 3.94 3.01 -13.59
CA VAL A 929 4.46 4.29 -13.10
C VAL A 929 4.59 5.32 -14.22
N GLN A 930 4.48 6.60 -13.88
CA GLN A 930 4.56 7.73 -14.81
C GLN A 930 6.02 8.10 -15.15
N SER A 931 6.69 7.27 -15.97
CA SER A 931 8.00 7.57 -16.57
C SER A 931 7.87 8.51 -17.78
N MET A 932 8.98 9.01 -18.30
CA MET A 932 9.00 9.73 -19.59
C MET A 932 8.98 8.75 -20.76
N LYS A 933 8.19 9.08 -21.78
CA LYS A 933 7.86 8.20 -22.91
C LYS A 933 9.08 7.80 -23.73
N ASP A 934 9.93 8.78 -24.04
CA ASP A 934 10.98 8.70 -25.05
C ASP A 934 12.40 8.84 -24.43
N GLY A 935 12.54 8.45 -23.15
CA GLY A 935 13.73 8.69 -22.32
C GLY A 935 13.73 10.09 -21.68
N PHE A 936 14.86 10.51 -21.14
CA PHE A 936 15.22 11.92 -21.02
C PHE A 936 16.69 12.15 -21.40
N PRO A 937 17.00 12.27 -22.71
CA PRO A 937 18.33 12.65 -23.18
C PRO A 937 18.71 14.05 -22.68
N VAL A 938 19.82 14.14 -21.95
CA VAL A 938 20.38 15.37 -21.41
C VAL A 938 21.84 15.46 -21.84
N ALA A 939 22.23 16.62 -22.37
CA ALA A 939 23.62 16.90 -22.66
C ALA A 939 24.35 17.34 -21.39
N ILE A 940 25.52 16.77 -21.15
CA ILE A 940 26.36 17.01 -19.99
C ILE A 940 27.65 17.72 -20.44
N THR A 941 28.12 18.66 -19.62
CA THR A 941 29.33 19.49 -19.85
C THR A 941 30.10 19.68 -18.54
N ARG A 942 31.43 19.69 -18.59
CA ARG A 942 32.29 19.84 -17.38
C ARG A 942 32.66 21.29 -17.15
N ASN A 943 32.31 21.88 -16.01
CA ASN A 943 32.62 23.27 -15.67
C ASN A 943 34.11 23.43 -15.32
N ARG A 944 34.96 23.65 -16.35
CA ARG A 944 36.40 23.92 -16.23
C ARG A 944 36.80 25.11 -15.33
N ARG A 945 35.84 25.88 -14.79
CA ARG A 945 36.07 26.98 -13.83
C ARG A 945 36.16 26.56 -12.37
N CYS A 946 35.76 25.33 -12.02
CA CYS A 946 35.81 24.87 -10.62
C CYS A 946 37.13 24.20 -10.21
N SER A 947 38.07 23.97 -11.13
CA SER A 947 39.36 23.34 -10.85
C SER A 947 40.54 24.33 -10.72
N SER A 948 40.40 25.55 -11.23
CA SER A 948 41.49 26.54 -11.32
C SER A 948 41.79 27.27 -10.00
N SER A 949 41.77 26.56 -8.88
CA SER A 949 42.12 27.08 -7.55
C SER A 949 42.98 26.12 -6.72
N GLN A 950 43.41 24.98 -7.27
CA GLN A 950 44.31 24.02 -6.61
C GLN A 950 45.67 23.88 -7.32
N ASP A 951 45.76 24.09 -8.64
CA ASP A 951 47.02 23.91 -9.39
C ASP A 951 48.04 25.07 -9.22
N ASP A 952 47.59 26.27 -8.82
CA ASP A 952 48.46 27.46 -8.62
C ASP A 952 49.25 27.46 -7.28
N LYS A 953 49.39 26.30 -6.60
CA LYS A 953 50.14 26.14 -5.34
C LYS A 953 50.89 24.80 -5.22
N ILE A 954 51.80 24.54 -6.16
CA ILE A 954 52.91 23.57 -6.02
C ILE A 954 54.21 24.26 -6.41
#